data_AF-A0A0F4G758-F1
#
_entry.id   AF-A0A0F4G758-F1
#
_cell.length_a   1.000
_cell.length_b   1.000
_cell.length_c   1.000
_cell.angle_alpha   90.00
_cell.angle_beta   90.00
_cell.angle_gamma   90.00
#
_symmetry.space_group_name_H-M   'P 1'
#
loop_
_entity.id
_entity.type
_entity.pdbx_description
1 polymer ?
#
loop_
_entity_poly.entity_id
_entity_poly.type
_entity_poly.pdbx_seq_one_letter_code
_entity_poly.pdbx_strand_id
1 'polypeptide(L)'
;MVTTRAPKKRAASPAIDDADGALPQKRPSRAKKAPPAPPASDENEDDDDELMQQQAPPKKRGRAPGKAKDSPVDDDDEDVPPKKPATKGKGKAKASDTKDEDEVTPETFKAVPKYERTKKAVADGQYAKVDNLVVPVDEACSLSSAGWRVYIDDNDGIIYDASLNQTNSSGNNNKFYKVQILTDGRNFRTWTRWGRVGATGQSAQLGDGSLGSAMKEFEKKFKDKAALTWANRGAAPKPGKYVFLEKDYQESEEDEEPEELAGPSTQKAGRSRSSSPVKSKLNPRVASLLELIFNQEHMDSVMADMNYDVKKMPLGKLSKATITRGYNQLKLLNDLFDDPSLATDLHGMNSVAEATEHLSNLYYSYIPHNFGRNRAPVISNHQRLKNEIILLESLTDLKDADSIIKAGNDTNSVHVLDSQFQSLGLQETTPIDRATDEFSHISDYLINSRGSTHGHEYKLIDVFRIERQGENDRFERSHSKRTASDRRLLWHGSRSTNYGGILSQGLRIAPPEAPVSGYMFGKGIYLADMASKSANYCNSYASGGHALLLLCEAELGDPMQELVDASYDAGNDALAKGLLSTWGQGAVGPALWKDASCVHPSLAGVQMPDTVTKPPGDTTVLDACLEYNEYICYNVDQVRLRYLLRVKM
;
A
#
# COMPACT_ATOMS: atom_id res chain seq x y z
N MET A 1 62.25 -48.39 51.48
CA MET A 1 61.20 -49.30 52.02
C MET A 1 60.01 -49.21 51.05
N VAL A 2 59.64 -50.31 50.38
CA VAL A 2 58.46 -51.16 50.71
C VAL A 2 57.14 -50.36 50.54
N THR A 3 56.51 -50.28 49.35
CA THR A 3 55.56 -51.25 48.70
C THR A 3 54.33 -51.59 49.58
N THR A 4 53.05 -51.48 49.16
CA THR A 4 52.28 -52.19 48.10
C THR A 4 50.86 -51.53 47.99
N ARG A 5 49.84 -51.86 47.16
CA ARG A 5 49.60 -52.74 45.97
C ARG A 5 48.35 -52.23 45.18
N ALA A 6 47.97 -52.90 44.08
CA ALA A 6 46.64 -52.87 43.43
C ALA A 6 46.08 -54.30 43.27
N PRO A 7 44.80 -54.53 42.87
CA PRO A 7 44.53 -54.96 41.48
C PRO A 7 43.12 -54.63 40.86
N LYS A 8 42.89 -55.06 39.60
CA LYS A 8 41.62 -55.04 38.82
C LYS A 8 41.21 -56.47 38.37
N LYS A 9 39.96 -56.65 37.87
CA LYS A 9 39.34 -57.72 36.97
C LYS A 9 38.07 -58.34 37.61
N ARG A 10 37.08 -58.97 36.92
CA ARG A 10 36.70 -59.35 35.52
C ARG A 10 35.15 -59.51 35.55
N ALA A 11 34.27 -59.17 34.59
CA ALA A 11 34.05 -59.57 33.18
C ALA A 11 33.68 -61.06 32.92
N ALA A 12 32.44 -61.33 32.43
CA ALA A 12 32.01 -62.56 31.71
C ALA A 12 30.59 -62.45 31.08
N SER A 13 30.36 -63.13 29.95
CA SER A 13 29.05 -63.53 29.37
C SER A 13 29.26 -64.79 28.49
N PRO A 14 28.32 -65.76 28.47
CA PRO A 14 27.59 -66.12 27.24
C PRO A 14 26.16 -66.67 27.55
N ALA A 15 25.61 -67.60 26.75
CA ALA A 15 24.71 -67.38 25.60
C ALA A 15 24.19 -68.73 25.04
N ILE A 16 23.14 -68.73 24.18
CA ILE A 16 22.60 -69.89 23.40
C ILE A 16 21.83 -70.90 24.31
N ASP A 17 20.66 -71.50 23.98
CA ASP A 17 20.25 -72.27 22.78
C ASP A 17 18.71 -72.32 22.53
N ASP A 18 18.26 -73.06 21.51
CA ASP A 18 16.91 -73.07 20.88
C ASP A 18 15.88 -74.15 21.35
N ALA A 19 14.63 -74.03 20.80
CA ALA A 19 13.72 -75.11 20.33
C ALA A 19 12.29 -75.32 20.95
N ASP A 20 11.27 -74.91 20.17
CA ASP A 20 9.96 -75.54 19.84
C ASP A 20 8.89 -75.90 20.93
N GLY A 21 7.58 -75.87 20.57
CA GLY A 21 6.51 -76.18 21.53
C GLY A 21 5.00 -75.91 21.25
N ALA A 22 4.52 -75.78 20.00
CA ALA A 22 3.09 -75.91 19.59
C ALA A 22 1.95 -74.97 20.15
N LEU A 23 0.89 -74.84 19.33
CA LEU A 23 -0.31 -73.98 19.43
C LEU A 23 -1.49 -74.65 20.22
N PRO A 24 -2.53 -73.93 20.76
CA PRO A 24 -3.53 -73.24 19.91
C PRO A 24 -4.36 -72.02 20.43
N GLN A 25 -4.78 -71.19 19.45
CA GLN A 25 -6.02 -70.38 19.35
C GLN A 25 -6.33 -69.22 20.33
N LYS A 26 -6.26 -67.98 19.82
CA LYS A 26 -7.46 -67.17 19.43
C LYS A 26 -7.10 -66.03 18.45
N ARG A 27 -8.10 -65.36 17.85
CA ARG A 27 -7.96 -64.49 16.66
C ARG A 27 -7.61 -63.02 16.98
N PRO A 28 -6.89 -62.31 16.08
CA PRO A 28 -6.68 -60.86 16.15
C PRO A 28 -7.82 -60.05 15.52
N SER A 29 -7.94 -58.77 15.89
CA SER A 29 -8.78 -57.76 15.22
C SER A 29 -8.00 -57.09 14.06
N ARG A 30 -8.74 -56.60 13.04
CA ARG A 30 -8.18 -56.09 11.77
C ARG A 30 -8.53 -54.63 11.53
N ALA A 31 -7.58 -53.86 11.01
CA ALA A 31 -7.74 -52.45 10.64
C ALA A 31 -8.81 -52.21 9.55
N LYS A 32 -9.34 -50.99 9.48
CA LYS A 32 -10.21 -50.50 8.40
C LYS A 32 -9.61 -49.25 7.74
N LYS A 33 -9.68 -49.19 6.41
CA LYS A 33 -9.51 -47.96 5.59
C LYS A 33 -10.86 -47.22 5.48
N ALA A 34 -10.81 -45.97 5.02
CA ALA A 34 -11.95 -45.10 4.80
C ALA A 34 -12.85 -45.52 3.59
N PRO A 35 -14.13 -45.10 3.56
CA PRO A 35 -15.00 -45.09 2.38
C PRO A 35 -14.85 -43.79 1.53
N PRO A 36 -15.41 -43.73 0.30
CA PRO A 36 -15.24 -42.62 -0.64
C PRO A 36 -16.34 -41.54 -0.56
N ALA A 37 -16.20 -40.48 -1.37
CA ALA A 37 -17.16 -39.39 -1.52
C ALA A 37 -18.34 -39.69 -2.49
N PRO A 38 -19.51 -39.05 -2.31
CA PRO A 38 -20.61 -38.99 -3.28
C PRO A 38 -20.43 -37.81 -4.29
N PRO A 39 -21.24 -37.74 -5.37
CA PRO A 39 -20.89 -36.99 -6.59
C PRO A 39 -21.53 -35.59 -6.73
N ALA A 40 -21.18 -34.91 -7.83
CA ALA A 40 -21.86 -33.72 -8.33
C ALA A 40 -23.19 -34.05 -9.04
N SER A 41 -24.01 -33.02 -9.25
CA SER A 41 -25.24 -33.07 -10.05
C SER A 41 -25.44 -31.73 -10.78
N ASP A 42 -25.30 -31.74 -12.10
CA ASP A 42 -25.91 -30.71 -12.97
C ASP A 42 -27.38 -31.09 -13.18
N GLU A 43 -28.31 -30.19 -12.87
CA GLU A 43 -29.62 -30.13 -13.53
C GLU A 43 -29.95 -28.64 -13.75
N ASN A 44 -30.39 -28.31 -14.97
CA ASN A 44 -30.99 -27.01 -15.29
C ASN A 44 -32.50 -27.21 -15.30
N GLU A 45 -33.27 -26.22 -14.85
CA GLU A 45 -34.60 -25.96 -15.40
C GLU A 45 -34.96 -24.49 -15.17
N ASP A 46 -35.53 -23.87 -16.20
CA ASP A 46 -35.97 -22.47 -16.23
C ASP A 46 -37.48 -22.37 -15.91
N ASP A 47 -37.97 -21.12 -15.96
CA ASP A 47 -39.35 -20.66 -16.20
C ASP A 47 -40.27 -20.22 -15.04
N ASP A 48 -40.71 -18.97 -15.25
CA ASP A 48 -42.01 -18.34 -15.02
C ASP A 48 -42.51 -17.79 -13.66
N ASP A 49 -43.04 -16.56 -13.81
CA ASP A 49 -43.80 -15.72 -12.88
C ASP A 49 -45.13 -16.36 -12.41
N GLU A 50 -45.55 -16.09 -11.16
CA GLU A 50 -46.61 -15.07 -10.98
C GLU A 50 -46.83 -14.57 -9.55
N LEU A 51 -47.20 -13.29 -9.49
CA LEU A 51 -48.08 -12.59 -8.54
C LEU A 51 -48.49 -13.27 -7.22
N MET A 52 -48.17 -12.59 -6.10
CA MET A 52 -49.17 -12.33 -5.06
C MET A 52 -48.98 -10.92 -4.46
N GLN A 53 -50.10 -10.29 -4.08
CA GLN A 53 -50.16 -8.90 -3.60
C GLN A 53 -50.35 -8.82 -2.07
N GLN A 54 -50.60 -7.60 -1.57
CA GLN A 54 -51.13 -7.24 -0.24
C GLN A 54 -50.08 -7.07 0.89
N GLN A 55 -50.23 -6.14 1.85
CA GLN A 55 -51.12 -4.97 1.96
C GLN A 55 -50.51 -3.94 2.94
N ALA A 56 -50.91 -2.67 2.87
CA ALA A 56 -50.45 -1.61 3.77
C ALA A 56 -51.60 -1.00 4.61
N PRO A 57 -51.53 -0.98 5.96
CA PRO A 57 -52.46 -0.26 6.82
C PRO A 57 -52.05 1.22 7.05
N PRO A 58 -52.96 2.11 7.53
CA PRO A 58 -53.10 3.42 6.88
C PRO A 58 -52.84 4.67 7.74
N LYS A 59 -52.69 5.81 7.04
CA LYS A 59 -52.63 7.16 7.61
C LYS A 59 -53.94 7.55 8.33
N LYS A 60 -53.84 8.25 9.46
CA LYS A 60 -54.91 9.10 10.02
C LYS A 60 -54.52 10.58 9.99
N ARG A 61 -55.51 11.48 10.14
CA ARG A 61 -55.47 12.89 9.70
C ARG A 61 -56.01 13.82 10.80
N GLY A 62 -55.47 15.04 10.90
CA GLY A 62 -55.97 16.13 11.77
C GLY A 62 -55.15 16.32 13.06
N ARG A 63 -55.16 17.51 13.69
CA ARG A 63 -55.85 18.78 13.36
C ARG A 63 -55.17 19.94 14.11
N ALA A 64 -55.03 21.13 13.50
CA ALA A 64 -54.50 22.34 14.16
C ALA A 64 -55.57 23.07 15.00
N PRO A 65 -55.16 23.76 16.08
CA PRO A 65 -55.04 25.24 16.12
C PRO A 65 -53.66 25.67 16.69
N GLY A 66 -53.30 26.94 16.95
CA GLY A 66 -53.93 28.27 16.84
C GLY A 66 -52.95 29.38 17.30
N LYS A 67 -53.23 30.67 17.09
CA LYS A 67 -52.33 31.81 17.45
C LYS A 67 -52.78 32.60 18.68
N ALA A 68 -51.84 32.95 19.58
CA ALA A 68 -51.67 34.20 20.36
C ALA A 68 -50.43 33.98 21.31
N LYS A 69 -49.49 34.89 21.63
CA LYS A 69 -49.53 36.28 22.14
C LYS A 69 -50.26 36.39 23.50
N ASP A 70 -49.63 36.82 24.61
CA ASP A 70 -49.01 38.13 24.85
C ASP A 70 -47.80 38.12 25.84
N SER A 71 -47.26 39.32 26.13
CA SER A 71 -46.24 39.68 27.16
C SER A 71 -46.94 40.45 28.33
N PRO A 72 -46.35 41.32 29.20
CA PRO A 72 -44.99 41.91 29.38
C PRO A 72 -44.32 41.39 30.70
N VAL A 73 -43.33 41.96 31.41
CA VAL A 73 -42.79 43.33 31.66
C VAL A 73 -41.29 43.25 32.00
N ASP A 74 -40.45 44.05 31.32
CA ASP A 74 -39.48 45.09 31.77
C ASP A 74 -38.66 44.88 33.09
N ASP A 75 -37.47 45.49 33.35
CA ASP A 75 -36.80 46.71 32.81
C ASP A 75 -35.25 46.55 32.65
N ASP A 76 -34.66 47.40 31.79
CA ASP A 76 -33.31 48.05 31.79
C ASP A 76 -31.98 47.24 31.88
N ASP A 77 -30.83 47.69 31.32
CA ASP A 77 -30.39 49.07 30.93
C ASP A 77 -29.45 49.05 29.68
N GLU A 78 -29.13 50.22 29.10
CA GLU A 78 -28.27 50.46 27.91
C GLU A 78 -26.77 50.75 28.30
N ASP A 79 -25.79 51.17 27.47
CA ASP A 79 -25.61 51.47 26.03
C ASP A 79 -24.13 51.16 25.60
N VAL A 80 -23.67 51.58 24.41
CA VAL A 80 -22.49 51.06 23.69
C VAL A 80 -21.17 51.92 23.83
N PRO A 81 -20.32 52.29 22.83
CA PRO A 81 -18.84 52.13 22.96
C PRO A 81 -17.99 53.41 22.92
N PRO A 82 -16.64 53.27 23.01
CA PRO A 82 -15.78 54.06 22.11
C PRO A 82 -14.55 53.38 21.48
N LYS A 83 -14.46 53.59 20.15
CA LYS A 83 -13.30 53.88 19.26
C LYS A 83 -11.82 53.61 19.65
N LYS A 84 -11.07 53.19 18.62
CA LYS A 84 -9.59 53.16 18.49
C LYS A 84 -8.89 54.51 18.75
N PRO A 85 -7.57 54.46 19.02
CA PRO A 85 -6.60 55.30 18.30
C PRO A 85 -5.52 54.46 17.56
N ALA A 86 -4.59 55.13 16.87
CA ALA A 86 -3.47 54.51 16.13
C ALA A 86 -2.19 55.37 16.22
N THR A 87 -1.01 54.77 16.03
CA THR A 87 0.30 55.45 16.01
C THR A 87 1.25 54.91 14.92
N LYS A 88 2.35 55.61 14.65
CA LYS A 88 3.28 55.41 13.52
C LYS A 88 4.75 55.38 13.95
N GLY A 89 5.60 54.64 13.23
CA GLY A 89 7.07 54.78 13.21
C GLY A 89 7.72 53.53 12.58
N LYS A 90 8.29 53.54 11.37
CA LYS A 90 9.54 54.17 10.87
C LYS A 90 10.83 53.68 11.54
N GLY A 91 11.60 52.86 10.82
CA GLY A 91 13.03 52.55 11.01
C GLY A 91 13.64 52.10 9.68
N LYS A 92 14.93 52.38 9.40
CA LYS A 92 15.53 52.16 8.05
C LYS A 92 17.07 52.02 8.06
N ALA A 93 17.59 50.82 7.80
CA ALA A 93 18.97 50.48 7.39
C ALA A 93 18.92 49.04 6.82
N LYS A 94 19.54 48.58 5.72
CA LYS A 94 20.57 49.04 4.76
C LYS A 94 22.02 48.51 4.95
N ALA A 95 22.21 47.30 4.42
CA ALA A 95 23.34 46.80 3.60
C ALA A 95 24.76 46.58 4.19
N SER A 96 25.17 45.30 4.18
CA SER A 96 26.45 44.76 3.68
C SER A 96 26.20 43.26 3.41
N ASP A 97 26.28 42.67 2.22
CA ASP A 97 27.05 42.92 0.98
C ASP A 97 28.50 42.40 1.04
N THR A 98 28.67 41.13 0.66
CA THR A 98 29.89 40.52 0.11
C THR A 98 29.45 39.56 -0.99
N LYS A 99 30.06 39.69 -2.17
CA LYS A 99 29.87 38.78 -3.30
C LYS A 99 30.60 37.45 -3.07
N ASP A 100 30.14 36.42 -3.78
CA ASP A 100 31.02 35.73 -4.74
C ASP A 100 30.23 35.59 -6.06
N GLU A 101 30.95 35.55 -7.19
CA GLU A 101 30.40 35.47 -8.55
C GLU A 101 30.93 34.21 -9.22
N ASP A 102 30.08 33.42 -9.89
CA ASP A 102 30.51 32.54 -10.99
C ASP A 102 29.36 32.15 -11.94
N GLU A 103 29.74 31.55 -13.07
CA GLU A 103 29.04 31.58 -14.37
C GLU A 103 27.55 31.18 -14.42
N VAL A 104 26.79 31.92 -15.25
CA VAL A 104 25.44 31.54 -15.74
C VAL A 104 25.54 31.00 -17.16
N THR A 105 25.23 29.72 -17.36
CA THR A 105 24.92 29.17 -18.68
C THR A 105 23.46 29.51 -19.05
N PRO A 106 23.15 29.79 -20.33
CA PRO A 106 21.82 30.20 -20.73
C PRO A 106 20.87 29.00 -20.81
N GLU A 107 20.08 28.77 -19.74
CA GLU A 107 18.95 27.83 -19.81
C GLU A 107 17.94 28.26 -20.88
N THR A 108 17.38 27.27 -21.58
CA THR A 108 16.34 27.48 -22.58
C THR A 108 15.05 27.96 -21.91
N PHE A 109 14.39 28.96 -22.53
CA PHE A 109 13.06 29.42 -22.11
C PHE A 109 12.05 28.26 -22.19
N LYS A 110 11.77 27.61 -21.05
CA LYS A 110 10.59 26.77 -20.89
C LYS A 110 9.35 27.69 -20.90
N ALA A 111 8.32 27.31 -21.65
CA ALA A 111 7.07 28.04 -21.66
C ALA A 111 6.41 27.98 -20.28
N VAL A 112 5.97 29.13 -19.77
CA VAL A 112 5.20 29.19 -18.52
C VAL A 112 3.78 28.70 -18.80
N PRO A 113 3.25 27.69 -18.07
CA PRO A 113 1.88 27.21 -18.27
C PRO A 113 0.84 28.31 -18.08
N LYS A 114 -0.22 28.29 -18.90
CA LYS A 114 -1.31 29.30 -18.92
C LYS A 114 -1.88 29.64 -17.53
N TYR A 115 -1.93 28.66 -16.63
CA TYR A 115 -2.62 28.74 -15.33
C TYR A 115 -1.74 29.13 -14.13
N GLU A 116 -0.46 29.52 -14.32
CA GLU A 116 0.49 29.67 -13.20
C GLU A 116 0.33 30.94 -12.32
N ARG A 117 -0.90 31.43 -12.09
CA ARG A 117 -1.16 32.61 -11.24
C ARG A 117 -2.28 32.39 -10.21
N THR A 118 -1.98 32.77 -8.97
CA THR A 118 -2.89 32.84 -7.80
C THR A 118 -3.26 31.53 -7.08
N LYS A 119 -2.31 30.60 -6.90
CA LYS A 119 -2.47 29.48 -5.96
C LYS A 119 -2.82 29.95 -4.54
N LYS A 120 -3.98 29.52 -4.02
CA LYS A 120 -4.27 29.39 -2.59
C LYS A 120 -4.37 27.91 -2.26
N ALA A 121 -3.63 27.45 -1.25
CA ALA A 121 -3.35 26.03 -1.03
C ALA A 121 -4.55 25.23 -0.48
N VAL A 122 -5.50 24.85 -1.34
CA VAL A 122 -6.55 23.86 -1.06
C VAL A 122 -6.75 22.97 -2.29
N ALA A 123 -6.34 21.70 -2.16
CA ALA A 123 -6.43 20.65 -3.18
C ALA A 123 -5.75 20.99 -4.53
N ASP A 124 -4.42 20.86 -4.58
CA ASP A 124 -3.56 21.17 -5.75
C ASP A 124 -3.73 20.16 -6.90
N GLY A 125 -4.26 18.95 -6.63
CA GLY A 125 -4.64 17.98 -7.68
C GLY A 125 -5.85 18.41 -8.54
N GLN A 126 -6.64 19.37 -8.05
CA GLN A 126 -7.86 19.87 -8.72
C GLN A 126 -7.58 21.01 -9.72
N TYR A 127 -6.32 21.37 -9.95
CA TYR A 127 -5.91 22.42 -10.87
C TYR A 127 -5.15 21.82 -12.06
N ALA A 128 -5.51 22.22 -13.28
CA ALA A 128 -4.79 21.87 -14.49
C ALA A 128 -3.39 22.53 -14.48
N LYS A 129 -2.33 21.71 -14.62
CA LYS A 129 -0.93 22.17 -14.68
C LYS A 129 -0.35 22.19 -16.10
N VAL A 130 -1.02 21.53 -17.04
CA VAL A 130 -0.68 21.48 -18.47
C VAL A 130 -1.84 22.04 -19.29
N ASP A 131 -1.53 22.62 -20.44
CA ASP A 131 -2.55 23.01 -21.41
C ASP A 131 -3.13 21.74 -22.08
N ASN A 132 -4.40 21.81 -22.50
CA ASN A 132 -5.16 20.71 -23.10
C ASN A 132 -5.37 19.45 -22.22
N LEU A 133 -5.20 19.54 -20.89
CA LEU A 133 -5.48 18.42 -19.96
C LEU A 133 -6.85 17.78 -20.21
N VAL A 134 -6.86 16.50 -20.60
CA VAL A 134 -8.07 15.70 -20.74
C VAL A 134 -8.43 15.08 -19.40
N VAL A 135 -9.63 15.37 -18.89
CA VAL A 135 -10.19 14.75 -17.69
C VAL A 135 -11.35 13.85 -18.11
N PRO A 136 -11.32 12.54 -17.83
CA PRO A 136 -12.26 11.58 -18.40
C PRO A 136 -13.69 11.81 -17.93
N VAL A 137 -14.62 11.77 -18.89
CA VAL A 137 -16.06 11.77 -18.62
C VAL A 137 -16.43 10.48 -17.86
N ASP A 138 -17.44 10.56 -17.02
CA ASP A 138 -17.95 9.38 -16.31
C ASP A 138 -18.45 8.27 -17.24
N GLU A 139 -17.91 7.05 -17.08
CA GLU A 139 -18.19 5.83 -17.88
C GLU A 139 -19.68 5.59 -18.21
N ALA A 140 -20.56 5.95 -17.27
CA ALA A 140 -22.00 5.73 -17.36
C ALA A 140 -22.78 6.94 -17.93
N CYS A 141 -22.09 7.95 -18.44
CA CYS A 141 -22.67 9.11 -19.10
C CYS A 141 -22.59 8.95 -20.62
N SER A 142 -23.74 8.78 -21.29
CA SER A 142 -23.83 8.62 -22.76
C SER A 142 -23.36 9.83 -23.58
N LEU A 143 -22.84 10.88 -22.94
CA LEU A 143 -22.20 12.03 -23.59
C LEU A 143 -20.70 11.81 -23.84
N SER A 144 -20.05 10.81 -23.22
CA SER A 144 -18.64 10.49 -23.45
C SER A 144 -18.37 10.23 -24.94
N SER A 145 -19.14 9.30 -25.54
CA SER A 145 -19.11 8.96 -26.97
C SER A 145 -19.58 10.08 -27.90
N ALA A 146 -19.99 11.25 -27.38
CA ALA A 146 -20.52 12.38 -28.14
C ALA A 146 -19.56 13.59 -28.18
N GLY A 147 -18.28 13.41 -27.82
CA GLY A 147 -17.27 14.47 -27.85
C GLY A 147 -17.43 15.53 -26.75
N TRP A 148 -18.20 15.24 -25.69
CA TRP A 148 -18.24 16.09 -24.51
C TRP A 148 -17.01 15.82 -23.65
N ARG A 149 -16.47 16.87 -23.03
CA ARG A 149 -15.35 16.78 -22.07
C ARG A 149 -15.74 17.38 -20.73
N VAL A 150 -15.02 17.03 -19.67
CA VAL A 150 -15.14 17.71 -18.38
C VAL A 150 -14.69 19.17 -18.53
N TYR A 151 -15.43 20.09 -17.90
CA TYR A 151 -15.11 21.51 -17.90
C TYR A 151 -13.93 21.80 -16.96
N ILE A 152 -12.96 22.55 -17.49
CA ILE A 152 -11.86 23.17 -16.75
C ILE A 152 -12.02 24.68 -16.95
N ASP A 153 -11.93 25.46 -15.89
CA ASP A 153 -12.11 26.91 -15.99
C ASP A 153 -10.87 27.58 -16.63
N ASP A 154 -11.10 28.32 -17.72
CA ASP A 154 -10.04 29.01 -18.48
C ASP A 154 -9.27 30.07 -17.67
N ASN A 155 -9.82 30.56 -16.55
CA ASN A 155 -9.28 31.68 -15.78
C ASN A 155 -8.30 31.24 -14.69
N ASP A 156 -8.57 30.12 -14.01
CA ASP A 156 -7.79 29.63 -12.87
C ASP A 156 -7.39 28.15 -12.95
N GLY A 157 -7.82 27.43 -13.99
CA GLY A 157 -7.49 26.03 -14.21
C GLY A 157 -8.24 25.04 -13.33
N ILE A 158 -9.29 25.45 -12.59
CA ILE A 158 -10.06 24.52 -11.76
C ILE A 158 -10.79 23.50 -12.63
N ILE A 159 -10.50 22.22 -12.38
CA ILE A 159 -11.20 21.07 -12.96
C ILE A 159 -12.54 20.90 -12.24
N TYR A 160 -13.67 20.90 -12.94
CA TYR A 160 -15.00 20.71 -12.36
C TYR A 160 -15.45 19.22 -12.35
N ASP A 161 -14.67 18.36 -11.68
CA ASP A 161 -15.04 17.00 -11.27
C ASP A 161 -14.89 16.87 -9.75
N ALA A 162 -15.94 16.44 -9.05
CA ALA A 162 -15.86 16.07 -7.65
C ALA A 162 -16.31 14.62 -7.44
N SER A 163 -15.34 13.77 -7.10
CA SER A 163 -15.58 12.42 -6.56
C SER A 163 -15.79 12.49 -5.05
N LEU A 164 -16.92 11.99 -4.54
CA LEU A 164 -17.26 12.00 -3.11
C LEU A 164 -17.46 10.58 -2.56
N ASN A 165 -17.26 10.43 -1.25
CA ASN A 165 -17.45 9.16 -0.53
C ASN A 165 -18.10 9.34 0.84
N GLN A 166 -18.83 8.33 1.29
CA GLN A 166 -19.41 8.29 2.63
C GLN A 166 -19.51 6.85 3.12
N THR A 167 -18.73 6.52 4.14
CA THR A 167 -18.88 5.28 4.91
C THR A 167 -19.51 5.60 6.27
N ASN A 168 -20.49 4.78 6.66
CA ASN A 168 -21.06 4.71 8.00
C ASN A 168 -21.40 3.24 8.29
N SER A 169 -20.57 2.64 9.13
CA SER A 169 -20.58 1.23 9.50
C SER A 169 -21.94 0.82 10.10
N SER A 170 -22.41 1.48 11.16
CA SER A 170 -23.67 1.12 11.84
C SER A 170 -24.92 1.24 10.97
N GLY A 171 -24.97 2.14 10.00
CA GLY A 171 -26.06 2.22 9.03
C GLY A 171 -25.87 1.37 7.77
N ASN A 172 -24.82 0.53 7.70
CA ASN A 172 -24.35 -0.18 6.49
C ASN A 172 -24.36 0.73 5.22
N ASN A 173 -23.89 1.96 5.39
CA ASN A 173 -23.72 2.89 4.28
C ASN A 173 -22.26 2.83 3.83
N ASN A 174 -22.04 2.58 2.55
CA ASN A 174 -20.76 2.76 1.89
C ASN A 174 -21.08 3.28 0.49
N LYS A 175 -21.04 4.60 0.31
CA LYS A 175 -21.74 5.31 -0.77
C LYS A 175 -20.82 6.25 -1.53
N PHE A 176 -20.97 6.30 -2.85
CA PHE A 176 -20.32 7.30 -3.69
C PHE A 176 -21.31 8.33 -4.21
N TYR A 177 -20.78 9.52 -4.51
CA TYR A 177 -21.47 10.55 -5.28
C TYR A 177 -20.42 11.24 -6.16
N LYS A 178 -20.52 11.12 -7.48
CA LYS A 178 -19.69 11.85 -8.44
C LYS A 178 -20.52 12.97 -9.05
N VAL A 179 -19.91 14.13 -9.26
CA VAL A 179 -20.51 15.25 -9.99
C VAL A 179 -19.47 15.88 -10.91
N GLN A 180 -19.82 16.06 -12.18
CA GLN A 180 -18.96 16.67 -13.20
C GLN A 180 -19.74 17.79 -13.90
N ILE A 181 -19.08 18.90 -14.26
CA ILE A 181 -19.58 19.77 -15.34
C ILE A 181 -19.00 19.24 -16.65
N LEU A 182 -19.86 19.03 -17.64
CA LEU A 182 -19.50 18.57 -18.98
C LEU A 182 -19.83 19.65 -20.01
N THR A 183 -19.04 19.72 -21.09
CA THR A 183 -19.27 20.66 -22.21
C THR A 183 -18.86 20.08 -23.57
N ASP A 184 -19.59 20.47 -24.61
CA ASP A 184 -19.21 20.30 -26.04
C ASP A 184 -18.48 21.54 -26.61
N GLY A 185 -18.19 22.55 -25.77
CA GLY A 185 -17.65 23.86 -26.16
C GLY A 185 -18.69 24.93 -26.50
N ARG A 186 -19.99 24.62 -26.43
CA ARG A 186 -21.11 25.57 -26.63
C ARG A 186 -22.17 25.47 -25.53
N ASN A 187 -22.50 24.25 -25.15
CA ASN A 187 -23.45 23.85 -24.13
C ASN A 187 -22.72 23.35 -22.87
N PHE A 188 -23.39 23.44 -21.73
CA PHE A 188 -22.88 23.00 -20.44
C PHE A 188 -23.96 22.23 -19.68
N ARG A 189 -23.59 21.11 -19.05
CA ARG A 189 -24.48 20.23 -18.30
C ARG A 189 -23.77 19.74 -17.05
N THR A 190 -24.51 19.58 -15.96
CA THR A 190 -23.96 18.97 -14.73
C THR A 190 -24.40 17.52 -14.67
N TRP A 191 -23.46 16.61 -14.87
CA TRP A 191 -23.64 15.18 -14.67
C TRP A 191 -23.51 14.81 -13.20
N THR A 192 -24.34 13.88 -12.74
CA THR A 192 -24.25 13.31 -11.38
C THR A 192 -24.47 11.81 -11.43
N ARG A 193 -23.68 11.04 -10.67
CA ARG A 193 -23.87 9.59 -10.47
C ARG A 193 -23.67 9.23 -9.00
N TRP A 194 -24.49 8.32 -8.48
CA TRP A 194 -24.46 7.92 -7.07
C TRP A 194 -24.92 6.50 -6.83
N GLY A 195 -24.39 5.85 -5.79
CA GLY A 195 -24.75 4.48 -5.48
C GLY A 195 -24.00 3.94 -4.27
N ARG A 196 -24.03 2.62 -4.11
CA ARG A 196 -23.13 1.91 -3.21
C ARG A 196 -21.76 1.78 -3.88
N VAL A 197 -20.68 1.91 -3.12
CA VAL A 197 -19.30 1.67 -3.60
C VAL A 197 -19.20 0.23 -4.14
N GLY A 198 -18.42 0.02 -5.20
CA GLY A 198 -18.40 -1.23 -5.98
C GLY A 198 -19.60 -1.49 -6.91
N ALA A 199 -20.56 -0.57 -7.08
CA ALA A 199 -21.73 -0.76 -7.96
C ALA A 199 -22.00 0.43 -8.89
N THR A 200 -22.59 0.20 -10.07
CA THR A 200 -22.79 1.22 -11.12
C THR A 200 -23.57 2.45 -10.66
N GLY A 201 -24.60 2.25 -9.82
CA GLY A 201 -25.43 3.32 -9.24
C GLY A 201 -26.56 3.82 -10.14
N GLN A 202 -27.08 4.99 -9.80
CA GLN A 202 -28.06 5.79 -10.55
C GLN A 202 -27.42 7.11 -10.98
N SER A 203 -27.92 7.74 -12.03
CA SER A 203 -27.40 9.01 -12.54
C SER A 203 -28.49 10.02 -12.90
N ALA A 204 -28.09 11.28 -13.06
CA ALA A 204 -28.94 12.35 -13.59
C ALA A 204 -28.08 13.46 -14.24
N GLN A 205 -28.59 14.01 -15.33
CA GLN A 205 -28.06 15.16 -16.06
C GLN A 205 -28.87 16.42 -15.72
N LEU A 206 -28.21 17.54 -15.45
CA LEU A 206 -28.81 18.75 -14.88
C LEU A 206 -28.34 20.03 -15.61
N GLY A 207 -29.04 21.14 -15.37
CA GLY A 207 -28.77 22.45 -15.96
C GLY A 207 -29.48 22.69 -17.31
N ASP A 208 -29.83 23.94 -17.60
CA ASP A 208 -30.57 24.33 -18.81
C ASP A 208 -29.74 24.26 -20.11
N GLY A 209 -28.42 24.41 -20.01
CA GLY A 209 -27.48 24.42 -21.13
C GLY A 209 -26.43 25.51 -21.00
N SER A 210 -26.65 26.50 -20.13
CA SER A 210 -25.69 27.57 -19.83
C SER A 210 -24.69 27.16 -18.75
N LEU A 211 -23.45 27.68 -18.85
CA LEU A 211 -22.38 27.44 -17.86
C LEU A 211 -22.82 27.84 -16.44
N GLY A 212 -23.44 29.02 -16.28
CA GLY A 212 -23.92 29.48 -14.97
C GLY A 212 -24.98 28.58 -14.33
N SER A 213 -25.83 27.92 -15.14
CA SER A 213 -26.79 26.93 -14.64
C SER A 213 -26.13 25.62 -14.24
N ALA A 214 -25.15 25.16 -15.02
CA ALA A 214 -24.34 23.99 -14.70
C ALA A 214 -23.53 24.20 -13.39
N MET A 215 -22.77 25.29 -13.27
CA MET A 215 -22.03 25.67 -12.07
C MET A 215 -22.95 25.74 -10.84
N LYS A 216 -24.12 26.37 -10.96
CA LYS A 216 -25.09 26.49 -9.88
C LYS A 216 -25.61 25.13 -9.39
N GLU A 217 -25.93 24.18 -10.28
CA GLU A 217 -26.30 22.83 -9.83
C GLU A 217 -25.07 22.06 -9.31
N PHE A 218 -23.88 22.21 -9.90
CA PHE A 218 -22.65 21.54 -9.42
C PHE A 218 -22.35 21.93 -7.96
N GLU A 219 -22.24 23.23 -7.67
CA GLU A 219 -21.94 23.73 -6.33
C GLU A 219 -23.03 23.36 -5.32
N LYS A 220 -24.30 23.41 -5.73
CA LYS A 220 -25.44 22.98 -4.92
C LYS A 220 -25.34 21.49 -4.57
N LYS A 221 -25.12 20.60 -5.54
CA LYS A 221 -24.97 19.15 -5.26
C LYS A 221 -23.74 18.87 -4.39
N PHE A 222 -22.61 19.52 -4.64
CA PHE A 222 -21.42 19.40 -3.79
C PHE A 222 -21.74 19.83 -2.35
N LYS A 223 -22.36 21.01 -2.17
CA LYS A 223 -22.72 21.56 -0.86
C LYS A 223 -23.78 20.74 -0.12
N ASP A 224 -24.78 20.20 -0.81
CA ASP A 224 -25.80 19.33 -0.20
C ASP A 224 -25.16 18.06 0.40
N LYS A 225 -24.18 17.48 -0.31
CA LYS A 225 -23.53 16.19 0.03
C LYS A 225 -22.38 16.34 1.02
N ALA A 226 -21.44 17.25 0.77
CA ALA A 226 -20.26 17.47 1.61
C ALA A 226 -20.49 18.50 2.74
N ALA A 227 -21.51 19.36 2.64
CA ALA A 227 -21.74 20.50 3.54
C ALA A 227 -20.57 21.51 3.61
N LEU A 228 -19.75 21.53 2.56
CA LEU A 228 -18.69 22.49 2.27
C LEU A 228 -19.02 23.27 0.97
N THR A 229 -18.41 24.43 0.76
CA THR A 229 -18.44 25.12 -0.55
C THR A 229 -17.33 24.59 -1.46
N TRP A 230 -17.48 24.71 -2.79
CA TRP A 230 -16.47 24.20 -3.74
C TRP A 230 -15.10 24.89 -3.60
N ALA A 231 -15.10 26.19 -3.24
CA ALA A 231 -13.87 26.92 -2.89
C ALA A 231 -13.17 26.35 -1.63
N ASN A 232 -13.91 25.72 -0.71
CA ASN A 232 -13.39 25.13 0.52
C ASN A 232 -13.41 23.59 0.48
N ARG A 233 -13.38 22.99 -0.73
CA ARG A 233 -13.56 21.54 -0.96
C ARG A 233 -12.63 20.63 -0.17
N GLY A 234 -11.40 21.07 0.09
CA GLY A 234 -10.38 20.32 0.85
C GLY A 234 -10.36 20.59 2.36
N ALA A 235 -11.35 21.30 2.90
CA ALA A 235 -11.49 21.49 4.35
C ALA A 235 -11.96 20.20 5.05
N ALA A 236 -11.84 20.16 6.38
CA ALA A 236 -12.24 19.00 7.18
C ALA A 236 -13.73 18.61 6.93
N PRO A 237 -14.02 17.32 6.71
CA PRO A 237 -15.38 16.85 6.46
C PRO A 237 -16.25 16.95 7.71
N LYS A 238 -17.55 17.14 7.52
CA LYS A 238 -18.50 17.22 8.64
C LYS A 238 -19.05 15.82 9.01
N PRO A 239 -19.30 15.53 10.29
CA PRO A 239 -19.92 14.27 10.72
C PRO A 239 -21.20 13.96 9.93
N GLY A 240 -21.35 12.71 9.48
CA GLY A 240 -22.52 12.26 8.71
C GLY A 240 -22.66 12.85 7.29
N LYS A 241 -21.64 13.56 6.77
CA LYS A 241 -21.59 14.07 5.39
C LYS A 241 -20.60 13.29 4.52
N TYR A 242 -20.51 13.66 3.25
CA TYR A 242 -19.58 13.05 2.30
C TYR A 242 -18.21 13.71 2.40
N VAL A 243 -17.16 12.90 2.36
CA VAL A 243 -15.77 13.31 2.17
C VAL A 243 -15.52 13.58 0.68
N PHE A 244 -14.77 14.64 0.38
CA PHE A 244 -14.26 14.92 -0.96
C PHE A 244 -12.96 14.15 -1.21
N LEU A 245 -12.91 13.43 -2.33
CA LEU A 245 -11.75 12.68 -2.77
C LEU A 245 -10.99 13.49 -3.80
N GLU A 246 -9.85 14.04 -3.37
CA GLU A 246 -8.90 14.70 -4.27
C GLU A 246 -8.25 13.64 -5.15
N LYS A 247 -8.61 13.65 -6.42
CA LYS A 247 -7.93 12.89 -7.47
C LYS A 247 -6.77 13.70 -8.00
N ASP A 248 -5.73 13.00 -8.42
CA ASP A 248 -4.68 13.59 -9.22
C ASP A 248 -5.01 13.34 -10.70
N TYR A 249 -5.13 14.40 -11.49
CA TYR A 249 -5.25 14.28 -12.95
C TYR A 249 -3.91 14.59 -13.64
N GLN A 250 -2.85 14.79 -12.87
CA GLN A 250 -1.48 14.97 -13.37
C GLN A 250 -0.80 13.60 -13.46
N GLU A 251 -1.25 12.82 -14.44
CA GLU A 251 -0.37 11.81 -15.02
C GLU A 251 0.49 12.48 -16.09
N SER A 252 1.53 11.80 -16.57
CA SER A 252 2.28 12.27 -17.74
C SER A 252 1.38 12.39 -18.97
N GLU A 253 1.89 13.01 -20.03
CA GLU A 253 1.24 13.04 -21.35
C GLU A 253 0.81 11.61 -21.78
N GLU A 254 -0.27 11.50 -22.57
CA GLU A 254 -0.76 10.25 -23.20
C GLU A 254 -1.72 9.33 -22.39
N ASP A 255 -2.61 9.89 -21.56
CA ASP A 255 -3.84 9.21 -21.09
C ASP A 255 -4.95 9.26 -22.20
N GLU A 256 -4.59 8.92 -23.45
CA GLU A 256 -5.54 8.75 -24.57
C GLU A 256 -6.11 7.31 -24.58
N GLU A 257 -7.44 7.17 -24.61
CA GLU A 257 -8.07 5.84 -24.71
C GLU A 257 -7.82 5.23 -26.10
N PRO A 258 -7.54 3.92 -26.21
CA PRO A 258 -7.32 3.27 -27.49
C PRO A 258 -8.60 3.28 -28.34
N GLU A 259 -8.56 3.87 -29.53
CA GLU A 259 -9.71 3.92 -30.44
C GLU A 259 -10.28 2.51 -30.68
N GLU A 260 -11.57 2.31 -30.36
CA GLU A 260 -12.28 1.09 -30.72
C GLU A 260 -12.35 0.95 -32.25
N LEU A 261 -11.50 0.08 -32.81
CA LEU A 261 -11.51 -0.28 -34.22
C LEU A 261 -12.86 -0.89 -34.61
N ALA A 262 -13.72 -0.04 -35.19
CA ALA A 262 -15.10 -0.35 -35.50
C ALA A 262 -15.28 -1.58 -36.41
N GLY A 263 -16.48 -2.19 -36.30
CA GLY A 263 -16.84 -3.47 -36.88
C GLY A 263 -16.74 -3.62 -38.41
N PRO A 264 -16.94 -4.85 -38.91
CA PRO A 264 -16.35 -5.31 -40.17
C PRO A 264 -16.96 -4.69 -41.42
N SER A 265 -16.10 -4.18 -42.31
CA SER A 265 -16.42 -3.91 -43.72
C SER A 265 -15.61 -4.83 -44.64
N THR A 266 -16.20 -5.20 -45.78
CA THR A 266 -15.72 -6.31 -46.62
C THR A 266 -14.81 -5.87 -47.77
N GLN A 267 -13.68 -6.59 -47.90
CA GLN A 267 -12.81 -6.69 -49.08
C GLN A 267 -12.18 -5.39 -49.64
N LYS A 268 -10.85 -5.29 -49.48
CA LYS A 268 -9.90 -5.71 -50.57
C LYS A 268 -8.47 -5.82 -50.07
N ALA A 269 -7.72 -6.77 -50.65
CA ALA A 269 -6.37 -7.11 -50.19
C ALA A 269 -5.30 -6.12 -50.73
N GLY A 270 -5.02 -5.07 -49.95
CA GLY A 270 -3.78 -4.30 -50.05
C GLY A 270 -2.72 -4.86 -49.09
N ARG A 271 -1.53 -5.23 -49.59
CA ARG A 271 -0.45 -5.81 -48.76
C ARG A 271 0.25 -4.71 -47.95
N SER A 272 -0.34 -4.30 -46.83
CA SER A 272 0.42 -3.62 -45.78
C SER A 272 1.54 -4.55 -45.29
N ARG A 273 2.71 -3.99 -44.97
CA ARG A 273 3.80 -4.76 -44.37
C ARG A 273 3.50 -4.91 -42.89
N SER A 274 3.11 -6.11 -42.47
CA SER A 274 3.10 -6.49 -41.06
C SER A 274 4.50 -6.33 -40.48
N SER A 275 4.71 -5.31 -39.64
CA SER A 275 5.84 -5.31 -38.71
C SER A 275 5.68 -6.52 -37.80
N SER A 276 6.68 -7.40 -37.79
CA SER A 276 6.76 -8.41 -36.73
C SER A 276 6.89 -7.69 -35.38
N PRO A 277 6.21 -8.14 -34.31
CA PRO A 277 6.32 -7.51 -33.00
C PRO A 277 7.80 -7.44 -32.57
N VAL A 278 8.19 -6.30 -32.01
CA VAL A 278 9.57 -6.06 -31.55
C VAL A 278 9.90 -7.12 -30.50
N LYS A 279 10.98 -7.87 -30.70
CA LYS A 279 11.38 -8.93 -29.76
C LYS A 279 12.16 -8.32 -28.59
N SER A 280 11.87 -8.80 -27.38
CA SER A 280 12.69 -8.52 -26.21
C SER A 280 14.15 -8.92 -26.43
N LYS A 281 15.06 -8.14 -25.85
CA LYS A 281 16.50 -8.40 -25.73
C LYS A 281 16.86 -8.92 -24.33
N LEU A 282 15.91 -8.93 -23.38
CA LEU A 282 16.13 -9.37 -22.02
C LEU A 282 16.44 -10.87 -21.95
N ASN A 283 17.14 -11.28 -20.90
CA ASN A 283 17.26 -12.70 -20.57
C ASN A 283 15.86 -13.27 -20.27
N PRO A 284 15.47 -14.46 -20.79
CA PRO A 284 14.13 -15.03 -20.57
C PRO A 284 13.69 -15.15 -19.10
N ARG A 285 14.66 -15.34 -18.17
CA ARG A 285 14.39 -15.39 -16.72
C ARG A 285 14.02 -14.01 -16.18
N VAL A 286 14.66 -12.94 -16.69
CA VAL A 286 14.33 -11.54 -16.35
C VAL A 286 13.00 -11.14 -16.98
N ALA A 287 12.77 -11.48 -18.25
CA ALA A 287 11.47 -11.25 -18.90
C ALA A 287 10.33 -11.86 -18.06
N SER A 288 10.46 -13.14 -17.66
CA SER A 288 9.42 -13.80 -16.83
C SER A 288 9.35 -13.32 -15.37
N LEU A 289 10.35 -12.58 -14.88
CA LEU A 289 10.25 -11.84 -13.62
C LEU A 289 9.42 -10.57 -13.81
N LEU A 290 9.62 -9.83 -14.89
CA LEU A 290 8.84 -8.61 -15.19
C LEU A 290 7.37 -8.95 -15.52
N GLU A 291 7.12 -10.04 -16.25
CA GLU A 291 5.78 -10.62 -16.48
C GLU A 291 5.03 -10.99 -15.19
N LEU A 292 5.74 -11.17 -14.06
CA LEU A 292 5.16 -11.43 -12.73
C LEU A 292 4.93 -10.14 -11.93
N ILE A 293 5.87 -9.18 -12.01
CA ILE A 293 5.82 -7.91 -11.28
C ILE A 293 4.77 -6.97 -11.89
N PHE A 294 4.79 -6.80 -13.21
CA PHE A 294 3.90 -5.92 -13.97
C PHE A 294 2.65 -6.65 -14.50
N ASN A 295 2.19 -7.67 -13.77
CA ASN A 295 1.02 -8.45 -14.14
C ASN A 295 -0.27 -7.74 -13.68
N GLN A 296 -1.07 -7.26 -14.63
CA GLN A 296 -2.29 -6.52 -14.31
C GLN A 296 -3.32 -7.37 -13.55
N GLU A 297 -3.48 -8.66 -13.88
CA GLU A 297 -4.41 -9.56 -13.18
C GLU A 297 -3.99 -9.79 -11.71
N HIS A 298 -2.68 -9.85 -11.43
CA HIS A 298 -2.16 -9.89 -10.06
C HIS A 298 -2.35 -8.55 -9.33
N MET A 299 -2.20 -7.40 -9.99
CA MET A 299 -2.48 -6.10 -9.38
C MET A 299 -3.96 -5.98 -9.01
N ASP A 300 -4.86 -6.35 -9.92
CA ASP A 300 -6.30 -6.39 -9.66
C ASP A 300 -6.66 -7.40 -8.55
N SER A 301 -6.00 -8.56 -8.52
CA SER A 301 -6.15 -9.56 -7.45
C SER A 301 -5.71 -9.02 -6.08
N VAL A 302 -4.56 -8.33 -6.02
CA VAL A 302 -4.06 -7.69 -4.79
C VAL A 302 -5.00 -6.57 -4.33
N MET A 303 -5.48 -5.72 -5.24
CA MET A 303 -6.44 -4.66 -4.90
C MET A 303 -7.79 -5.22 -4.43
N ALA A 304 -8.25 -6.34 -5.01
CA ALA A 304 -9.47 -7.04 -4.57
C ALA A 304 -9.31 -7.72 -3.20
N ASP A 305 -8.19 -8.40 -2.94
CA ASP A 305 -7.82 -8.97 -1.63
C ASP A 305 -7.75 -7.88 -0.54
N MET A 306 -7.19 -6.71 -0.89
CA MET A 306 -7.20 -5.51 -0.05
C MET A 306 -8.55 -4.77 0.01
N ASN A 307 -9.59 -5.29 -0.65
CA ASN A 307 -10.94 -4.69 -0.71
C ASN A 307 -10.97 -3.25 -1.26
N TYR A 308 -9.98 -2.81 -2.06
CA TYR A 308 -9.88 -1.44 -2.57
C TYR A 308 -10.76 -1.21 -3.82
N ASP A 309 -11.47 -0.07 -3.90
CA ASP A 309 -12.31 0.27 -5.08
C ASP A 309 -11.50 1.04 -6.13
N VAL A 310 -10.75 0.28 -6.93
CA VAL A 310 -9.95 0.75 -8.08
C VAL A 310 -10.78 1.56 -9.08
N LYS A 311 -12.03 1.16 -9.35
CA LYS A 311 -12.90 1.85 -10.32
C LYS A 311 -13.26 3.25 -9.84
N LYS A 312 -13.45 3.41 -8.53
CA LYS A 312 -13.70 4.71 -7.91
C LYS A 312 -12.43 5.55 -7.82
N MET A 313 -11.28 4.94 -7.57
CA MET A 313 -9.98 5.61 -7.41
C MET A 313 -8.85 4.79 -8.05
N PRO A 314 -8.60 4.98 -9.37
CA PRO A 314 -7.50 4.31 -10.06
C PRO A 314 -6.13 4.73 -9.51
N LEU A 315 -5.13 3.84 -9.60
CA LEU A 315 -3.80 4.02 -9.00
C LEU A 315 -3.10 5.31 -9.47
N GLY A 316 -2.90 5.50 -10.78
CA GLY A 316 -2.38 6.76 -11.32
C GLY A 316 -3.11 8.02 -10.81
N LYS A 317 -4.43 7.93 -10.62
CA LYS A 317 -5.30 9.04 -10.18
C LYS A 317 -5.45 9.18 -8.65
N LEU A 318 -4.74 8.37 -7.86
CA LEU A 318 -4.60 8.48 -6.41
C LEU A 318 -3.63 9.62 -6.05
N SER A 319 -4.14 10.71 -5.45
CA SER A 319 -3.30 11.82 -5.00
C SER A 319 -2.58 11.51 -3.68
N LYS A 320 -1.33 11.99 -3.55
CA LYS A 320 -0.56 11.90 -2.30
C LYS A 320 -1.33 12.51 -1.11
N ALA A 321 -2.06 13.60 -1.35
CA ALA A 321 -2.90 14.24 -0.33
C ALA A 321 -4.01 13.31 0.20
N THR A 322 -4.59 12.44 -0.62
CA THR A 322 -5.57 11.44 -0.17
C THR A 322 -4.92 10.32 0.64
N ILE A 323 -3.74 9.82 0.24
CA ILE A 323 -2.96 8.84 1.02
C ILE A 323 -2.61 9.42 2.40
N THR A 324 -2.05 10.64 2.44
CA THR A 324 -1.71 11.35 3.69
C THR A 324 -2.95 11.56 4.58
N ARG A 325 -4.12 11.89 4.03
CA ARG A 325 -5.36 11.98 4.81
C ARG A 325 -5.78 10.63 5.40
N GLY A 326 -5.60 9.54 4.65
CA GLY A 326 -5.79 8.16 5.11
C GLY A 326 -4.89 7.82 6.30
N TYR A 327 -3.57 7.99 6.17
CA TYR A 327 -2.62 7.79 7.28
C TYR A 327 -2.98 8.60 8.52
N ASN A 328 -3.38 9.86 8.36
CA ASN A 328 -3.82 10.69 9.50
C ASN A 328 -5.07 10.13 10.21
N GLN A 329 -5.99 9.44 9.52
CA GLN A 329 -7.12 8.78 10.22
C GLN A 329 -6.67 7.52 10.97
N LEU A 330 -5.74 6.74 10.41
CA LEU A 330 -5.14 5.61 11.11
C LEU A 330 -4.30 6.07 12.30
N LYS A 331 -3.66 7.24 12.22
CA LYS A 331 -2.98 7.86 13.36
C LYS A 331 -3.96 8.24 14.47
N LEU A 332 -5.06 8.94 14.16
CA LEU A 332 -6.07 9.26 15.18
C LEU A 332 -6.69 7.99 15.81
N LEU A 333 -6.83 6.90 15.05
CA LEU A 333 -7.23 5.59 15.59
C LEU A 333 -6.20 5.01 16.55
N ASN A 334 -4.90 5.11 16.23
CA ASN A 334 -3.83 4.71 17.14
C ASN A 334 -3.86 5.53 18.43
N ASP A 335 -3.84 6.85 18.30
CA ASP A 335 -3.71 7.76 19.44
C ASP A 335 -4.89 7.56 20.42
N LEU A 336 -6.08 7.18 19.90
CA LEU A 336 -7.27 6.78 20.67
C LEU A 336 -7.19 5.37 21.31
N PHE A 337 -6.40 4.44 20.75
CA PHE A 337 -6.12 3.14 21.38
C PHE A 337 -5.13 3.27 22.53
N ASP A 338 -4.13 4.14 22.38
CA ASP A 338 -3.13 4.44 23.41
C ASP A 338 -3.72 5.32 24.54
N ASP A 339 -4.54 6.33 24.19
CA ASP A 339 -5.28 7.17 25.14
C ASP A 339 -6.80 7.19 24.87
N PRO A 340 -7.58 6.35 25.58
CA PRO A 340 -9.04 6.34 25.51
C PRO A 340 -9.76 7.67 25.87
N SER A 341 -9.10 8.63 26.54
CA SER A 341 -9.71 9.91 26.92
C SER A 341 -9.99 10.82 25.71
N LEU A 342 -9.18 10.68 24.65
CA LEU A 342 -9.31 11.43 23.40
C LEU A 342 -10.67 11.25 22.71
N ALA A 343 -11.41 10.18 23.03
CA ALA A 343 -12.79 9.99 22.61
C ALA A 343 -13.68 11.20 22.94
N THR A 344 -13.54 11.73 24.16
CA THR A 344 -14.25 12.92 24.63
C THR A 344 -13.47 14.17 24.25
N ASP A 345 -12.18 14.22 24.60
CA ASP A 345 -11.43 15.48 24.66
C ASP A 345 -10.99 16.01 23.28
N LEU A 346 -10.72 15.10 22.33
CA LEU A 346 -10.33 15.45 20.95
C LEU A 346 -11.48 15.25 19.95
N HIS A 347 -12.33 14.24 20.16
CA HIS A 347 -13.36 13.85 19.21
C HIS A 347 -14.78 14.25 19.60
N GLY A 348 -15.04 14.64 20.85
CA GLY A 348 -16.37 15.07 21.31
C GLY A 348 -17.42 13.96 21.31
N MET A 349 -17.00 12.70 21.39
CA MET A 349 -17.86 11.52 21.35
C MET A 349 -18.14 11.01 22.78
N ASN A 350 -19.25 10.31 22.96
CA ASN A 350 -19.74 9.88 24.27
C ASN A 350 -19.07 8.57 24.75
N SER A 351 -18.29 7.91 23.88
CA SER A 351 -17.56 6.68 24.19
C SER A 351 -16.42 6.42 23.21
N VAL A 352 -15.43 5.64 23.66
CA VAL A 352 -14.34 5.12 22.80
C VAL A 352 -14.91 4.39 21.59
N ALA A 353 -15.93 3.55 21.76
CA ALA A 353 -16.55 2.79 20.65
C ALA A 353 -17.16 3.71 19.57
N GLU A 354 -17.78 4.82 19.97
CA GLU A 354 -18.32 5.84 19.06
C GLU A 354 -17.20 6.57 18.31
N ALA A 355 -16.12 6.95 19.00
CA ALA A 355 -14.94 7.57 18.38
C ALA A 355 -14.20 6.61 17.42
N THR A 356 -14.00 5.35 17.81
CA THR A 356 -13.36 4.33 16.97
C THR A 356 -14.19 4.01 15.72
N GLU A 357 -15.53 3.92 15.83
CA GLU A 357 -16.38 3.81 14.63
C GLU A 357 -16.33 5.10 13.79
N HIS A 358 -16.34 6.29 14.41
CA HIS A 358 -16.26 7.57 13.69
C HIS A 358 -14.98 7.69 12.84
N LEU A 359 -13.81 7.41 13.43
CA LEU A 359 -12.53 7.49 12.75
C LEU A 359 -12.38 6.37 11.70
N SER A 360 -12.86 5.15 11.97
CA SER A 360 -12.95 4.08 10.96
C SER A 360 -13.80 4.53 9.77
N ASN A 361 -14.96 5.14 10.02
CA ASN A 361 -15.85 5.66 8.99
C ASN A 361 -15.21 6.79 8.18
N LEU A 362 -14.40 7.66 8.79
CA LEU A 362 -13.63 8.67 8.07
C LEU A 362 -12.50 8.06 7.24
N TYR A 363 -11.75 7.08 7.76
CA TYR A 363 -10.72 6.37 7.02
C TYR A 363 -11.30 5.72 5.75
N TYR A 364 -12.33 4.89 5.88
CA TYR A 364 -13.04 4.27 4.74
C TYR A 364 -13.83 5.27 3.88
N SER A 365 -13.91 6.53 4.30
CA SER A 365 -14.41 7.62 3.46
C SER A 365 -13.27 8.27 2.66
N TYR A 366 -12.05 8.40 3.17
CA TYR A 366 -10.89 8.84 2.38
C TYR A 366 -10.36 7.77 1.44
N ILE A 367 -10.26 6.52 1.91
CA ILE A 367 -9.68 5.38 1.19
C ILE A 367 -10.84 4.47 0.75
N PRO A 368 -11.26 4.48 -0.53
CA PRO A 368 -12.49 3.81 -0.93
C PRO A 368 -12.35 2.29 -0.91
N HIS A 369 -13.20 1.62 -0.14
CA HIS A 369 -13.22 0.16 -0.02
C HIS A 369 -14.53 -0.44 -0.53
N ASN A 370 -14.46 -1.54 -1.28
CA ASN A 370 -15.59 -2.31 -1.79
C ASN A 370 -15.91 -3.52 -0.88
N PHE A 371 -16.64 -3.28 0.21
CA PHE A 371 -17.13 -4.35 1.10
C PHE A 371 -18.33 -5.16 0.54
N GLY A 372 -18.64 -5.06 -0.76
CA GLY A 372 -19.83 -5.67 -1.35
C GLY A 372 -21.09 -5.25 -0.61
N ARG A 373 -21.98 -6.19 -0.25
CA ARG A 373 -23.19 -5.93 0.57
C ARG A 373 -22.92 -5.85 2.09
N ASN A 374 -21.73 -6.22 2.55
CA ASN A 374 -21.40 -6.32 3.96
C ASN A 374 -21.24 -4.94 4.62
N ARG A 375 -21.45 -4.88 5.94
CA ARG A 375 -21.15 -3.70 6.76
C ARG A 375 -19.63 -3.46 6.75
N ALA A 376 -19.21 -2.21 6.52
CA ALA A 376 -17.81 -1.82 6.64
C ALA A 376 -17.30 -2.18 8.06
N PRO A 377 -16.20 -2.93 8.21
CA PRO A 377 -15.69 -3.33 9.51
C PRO A 377 -15.29 -2.10 10.33
N VAL A 378 -15.30 -2.20 11.66
CA VAL A 378 -14.68 -1.18 12.51
C VAL A 378 -13.21 -1.57 12.71
N ILE A 379 -12.29 -0.61 12.59
CA ILE A 379 -10.87 -0.78 12.91
C ILE A 379 -10.78 -0.67 14.44
N SER A 380 -10.89 -1.80 15.13
CA SER A 380 -11.05 -1.85 16.60
C SER A 380 -9.84 -2.42 17.36
N ASN A 381 -8.72 -2.65 16.69
CA ASN A 381 -7.46 -3.10 17.31
C ASN A 381 -6.25 -2.88 16.39
N HIS A 382 -5.05 -3.01 16.98
CA HIS A 382 -3.76 -2.88 16.30
C HIS A 382 -3.58 -3.80 15.09
N GLN A 383 -4.08 -5.04 15.11
CA GLN A 383 -3.95 -5.94 13.95
C GLN A 383 -4.75 -5.44 12.74
N ARG A 384 -5.98 -4.94 12.96
CA ARG A 384 -6.78 -4.32 11.89
C ARG A 384 -6.09 -3.05 11.38
N LEU A 385 -5.62 -2.19 12.28
CA LEU A 385 -4.89 -0.98 11.94
C LEU A 385 -3.60 -1.28 11.15
N LYS A 386 -2.85 -2.34 11.48
CA LYS A 386 -1.68 -2.81 10.73
C LYS A 386 -2.03 -3.25 9.31
N ASN A 387 -3.14 -3.96 9.11
CA ASN A 387 -3.57 -4.35 7.76
C ASN A 387 -3.86 -3.13 6.87
N GLU A 388 -4.48 -2.09 7.44
CA GLU A 388 -4.81 -0.84 6.73
C GLU A 388 -3.57 0.03 6.45
N ILE A 389 -2.53 -0.05 7.28
CA ILE A 389 -1.22 0.55 7.00
C ILE A 389 -0.58 -0.13 5.78
N ILE A 390 -0.51 -1.46 5.78
CA ILE A 390 0.09 -2.27 4.70
C ILE A 390 -0.64 -2.02 3.38
N LEU A 391 -1.95 -1.72 3.42
CA LEU A 391 -2.74 -1.28 2.27
C LEU A 391 -2.25 0.08 1.73
N LEU A 392 -2.07 1.10 2.58
CA LEU A 392 -1.58 2.41 2.13
C LEU A 392 -0.13 2.37 1.61
N GLU A 393 0.72 1.53 2.20
CA GLU A 393 2.07 1.26 1.70
C GLU A 393 2.01 0.61 0.32
N SER A 394 1.21 -0.46 0.17
CA SER A 394 1.07 -1.18 -1.09
C SER A 394 0.42 -0.36 -2.20
N LEU A 395 -0.54 0.52 -1.89
CA LEU A 395 -1.09 1.47 -2.87
C LEU A 395 -0.03 2.45 -3.40
N THR A 396 1.01 2.74 -2.61
CA THR A 396 2.12 3.58 -3.06
C THR A 396 3.02 2.80 -4.02
N ASP A 397 3.47 1.60 -3.64
CA ASP A 397 4.27 0.73 -4.52
C ASP A 397 3.53 0.36 -5.82
N LEU A 398 2.21 0.13 -5.74
CA LEU A 398 1.34 -0.14 -6.90
C LEU A 398 1.22 1.07 -7.82
N LYS A 399 1.10 2.30 -7.30
CA LYS A 399 1.08 3.51 -8.14
C LYS A 399 2.41 3.72 -8.86
N ASP A 400 3.53 3.45 -8.19
CA ASP A 400 4.85 3.52 -8.81
C ASP A 400 4.99 2.47 -9.93
N ALA A 401 4.45 1.26 -9.72
CA ALA A 401 4.44 0.21 -10.74
C ALA A 401 3.49 0.50 -11.92
N ASP A 402 2.28 1.03 -11.69
CA ASP A 402 1.32 1.50 -12.71
C ASP A 402 1.97 2.58 -13.60
N SER A 403 2.69 3.52 -12.99
CA SER A 403 3.43 4.57 -13.69
C SER A 403 4.52 4.01 -14.62
N ILE A 404 5.21 2.93 -14.20
CA ILE A 404 6.21 2.23 -15.03
C ILE A 404 5.57 1.39 -16.14
N ILE A 405 4.40 0.79 -15.88
CA ILE A 405 3.62 0.06 -16.90
C ILE A 405 3.24 1.00 -18.04
N LYS A 406 2.68 2.17 -17.72
CA LYS A 406 2.27 3.19 -18.71
C LYS A 406 3.44 3.61 -19.60
N ALA A 407 4.52 4.13 -19.00
CA ALA A 407 5.73 4.55 -19.72
C ALA A 407 6.44 3.43 -20.52
N GLY A 408 6.03 2.17 -20.34
CA GLY A 408 6.47 1.05 -21.16
C GLY A 408 5.85 1.02 -22.56
N ASN A 409 4.62 1.52 -22.72
CA ASN A 409 3.78 1.31 -23.90
C ASN A 409 4.09 2.27 -25.06
N ASP A 410 4.48 3.50 -24.74
CA ASP A 410 4.66 4.63 -25.67
C ASP A 410 5.79 4.37 -26.70
N THR A 411 6.69 3.44 -26.39
CA THR A 411 7.94 3.21 -27.09
C THR A 411 7.82 2.29 -28.32
N ASN A 412 7.15 2.76 -29.38
CA ASN A 412 6.95 2.07 -30.67
C ASN A 412 8.18 1.43 -31.37
N SER A 413 9.41 1.67 -30.90
CA SER A 413 10.65 1.07 -31.42
C SER A 413 11.34 0.08 -30.47
N VAL A 414 10.80 -0.10 -29.26
CA VAL A 414 11.31 -0.96 -28.18
C VAL A 414 10.22 -1.98 -27.82
N HIS A 415 10.59 -3.08 -27.16
CA HIS A 415 9.61 -4.03 -26.64
C HIS A 415 9.19 -3.63 -25.23
N VAL A 416 7.90 -3.73 -24.88
CA VAL A 416 7.34 -3.14 -23.65
C VAL A 416 8.09 -3.56 -22.38
N LEU A 417 8.39 -4.85 -22.19
CA LEU A 417 9.16 -5.32 -21.02
C LEU A 417 10.56 -4.70 -20.96
N ASP A 418 11.18 -4.39 -22.10
CA ASP A 418 12.52 -3.81 -22.17
C ASP A 418 12.49 -2.31 -21.82
N SER A 419 11.38 -1.60 -22.11
CA SER A 419 11.15 -0.23 -21.63
C SER A 419 10.87 -0.22 -20.13
N GLN A 420 9.93 -1.06 -19.67
CA GLN A 420 9.65 -1.25 -18.24
C GLN A 420 10.90 -1.62 -17.42
N PHE A 421 11.79 -2.44 -17.97
CA PHE A 421 13.09 -2.77 -17.35
C PHE A 421 14.02 -1.55 -17.22
N GLN A 422 14.10 -0.69 -18.23
CA GLN A 422 14.89 0.54 -18.17
C GLN A 422 14.36 1.48 -17.09
N SER A 423 13.04 1.60 -16.97
CA SER A 423 12.35 2.41 -15.94
C SER A 423 12.54 1.90 -14.51
N LEU A 424 13.06 0.68 -14.29
CA LEU A 424 13.47 0.22 -12.96
C LEU A 424 14.82 0.79 -12.49
N GLY A 425 15.66 1.35 -13.38
CA GLY A 425 16.94 1.94 -12.98
C GLY A 425 17.93 0.95 -12.33
N LEU A 426 17.94 -0.31 -12.78
CA LEU A 426 18.86 -1.33 -12.26
C LEU A 426 20.18 -1.35 -13.03
N GLN A 427 21.30 -1.36 -12.29
CA GLN A 427 22.66 -1.51 -12.85
C GLN A 427 23.03 -2.99 -13.03
N GLU A 428 22.50 -3.88 -12.19
CA GLU A 428 22.61 -5.34 -12.36
C GLU A 428 21.24 -6.01 -12.24
N THR A 429 21.01 -7.04 -13.06
CA THR A 429 19.92 -8.03 -12.88
C THR A 429 20.36 -9.38 -13.45
N THR A 430 21.42 -9.96 -12.87
CA THR A 430 22.06 -11.19 -13.36
C THR A 430 21.35 -12.43 -12.84
N PRO A 431 20.73 -13.28 -13.69
CA PRO A 431 20.11 -14.53 -13.25
C PRO A 431 21.18 -15.56 -12.91
N ILE A 432 21.28 -15.96 -11.64
CA ILE A 432 22.32 -16.89 -11.15
C ILE A 432 22.01 -18.31 -11.62
N ASP A 433 23.02 -19.02 -12.12
CA ASP A 433 22.91 -20.41 -12.57
C ASP A 433 22.80 -21.35 -11.36
N ARG A 434 21.87 -22.31 -11.46
CA ARG A 434 21.56 -23.32 -10.45
C ARG A 434 22.73 -24.27 -10.16
N ALA A 435 23.73 -24.34 -11.05
CA ALA A 435 24.93 -25.15 -10.89
C ALA A 435 26.06 -24.46 -10.09
N THR A 436 25.83 -23.27 -9.52
CA THR A 436 26.85 -22.50 -8.80
C THR A 436 26.76 -22.63 -7.27
N ASP A 437 27.89 -22.43 -6.60
CA ASP A 437 27.95 -22.31 -5.14
C ASP A 437 27.16 -21.07 -4.64
N GLU A 438 27.16 -19.97 -5.41
CA GLU A 438 26.36 -18.76 -5.15
C GLU A 438 24.86 -19.09 -5.06
N PHE A 439 24.30 -19.82 -6.02
CA PHE A 439 22.92 -20.30 -5.97
C PHE A 439 22.71 -21.28 -4.81
N SER A 440 23.66 -22.20 -4.60
CA SER A 440 23.54 -23.26 -3.59
C SER A 440 23.47 -22.70 -2.17
N HIS A 441 24.36 -21.77 -1.80
CA HIS A 441 24.34 -21.12 -0.49
C HIS A 441 23.12 -20.22 -0.27
N ILE A 442 22.62 -19.54 -1.32
CA ILE A 442 21.36 -18.77 -1.24
C ILE A 442 20.16 -19.71 -1.06
N SER A 443 20.16 -20.88 -1.73
CA SER A 443 19.14 -21.91 -1.57
C SER A 443 19.19 -22.53 -0.17
N ASP A 444 20.37 -22.88 0.35
CA ASP A 444 20.54 -23.39 1.71
C ASP A 444 20.06 -22.39 2.76
N TYR A 445 20.29 -21.09 2.55
CA TYR A 445 19.78 -20.06 3.44
C TYR A 445 18.24 -19.99 3.39
N LEU A 446 17.64 -19.99 2.19
CA LEU A 446 16.18 -19.98 2.02
C LEU A 446 15.50 -21.19 2.69
N ILE A 447 15.98 -22.41 2.39
CA ILE A 447 15.34 -23.65 2.84
C ILE A 447 15.56 -23.85 4.35
N ASN A 448 16.79 -23.71 4.83
CA ASN A 448 17.13 -24.07 6.21
C ASN A 448 16.81 -22.96 7.22
N SER A 449 16.44 -21.74 6.78
CA SER A 449 15.88 -20.68 7.64
C SER A 449 14.33 -20.62 7.63
N ARG A 450 13.67 -21.73 7.24
CA ARG A 450 12.24 -21.91 7.48
C ARG A 450 11.98 -22.22 8.96
N GLY A 451 11.33 -21.28 9.65
CA GLY A 451 10.87 -21.43 11.03
C GLY A 451 9.84 -22.55 11.15
N SER A 452 9.91 -23.30 12.26
CA SER A 452 9.12 -24.50 12.51
C SER A 452 7.61 -24.24 12.57
N THR A 453 7.19 -23.05 13.00
CA THR A 453 5.76 -22.65 13.09
C THR A 453 5.15 -22.25 11.75
N HIS A 454 5.98 -22.02 10.71
CA HIS A 454 5.52 -21.60 9.39
C HIS A 454 5.40 -22.80 8.42
N GLY A 455 4.17 -23.14 8.05
CA GLY A 455 3.83 -24.27 7.16
C GLY A 455 4.13 -24.08 5.67
N HIS A 456 5.13 -23.26 5.32
CA HIS A 456 5.50 -22.99 3.92
C HIS A 456 6.28 -24.16 3.30
N GLU A 457 5.98 -24.51 2.06
CA GLU A 457 6.86 -25.33 1.21
C GLU A 457 7.53 -24.43 0.15
N TYR A 458 8.80 -24.65 -0.15
CA TYR A 458 9.57 -23.79 -1.06
C TYR A 458 10.04 -24.54 -2.30
N LYS A 459 9.56 -24.11 -3.46
CA LYS A 459 10.15 -24.44 -4.74
C LYS A 459 10.83 -23.20 -5.32
N LEU A 460 12.14 -23.07 -5.12
CA LEU A 460 12.95 -21.98 -5.67
C LEU A 460 12.95 -22.06 -7.22
N ILE A 461 12.49 -20.98 -7.86
CA ILE A 461 12.39 -20.86 -9.31
C ILE A 461 13.61 -20.12 -9.85
N ASP A 462 13.91 -18.94 -9.31
CA ASP A 462 15.02 -18.13 -9.76
C ASP A 462 15.70 -17.38 -8.60
N VAL A 463 16.99 -17.10 -8.80
CA VAL A 463 17.79 -16.16 -8.00
C VAL A 463 18.40 -15.18 -8.99
N PHE A 464 18.27 -13.88 -8.71
CA PHE A 464 18.86 -12.79 -9.47
C PHE A 464 19.77 -12.00 -8.54
N ARG A 465 21.02 -11.73 -8.94
CA ARG A 465 21.84 -10.69 -8.31
C ARG A 465 21.40 -9.33 -8.87
N ILE A 466 21.18 -8.36 -8.00
CA ILE A 466 20.62 -7.06 -8.37
C ILE A 466 21.42 -5.92 -7.73
N GLU A 467 21.55 -4.82 -8.47
CA GLU A 467 22.13 -3.56 -7.99
C GLU A 467 21.27 -2.41 -8.51
N ARG A 468 20.85 -1.51 -7.61
CA ARG A 468 20.02 -0.33 -7.92
C ARG A 468 20.92 0.88 -8.18
N GLN A 469 20.58 1.70 -9.18
CA GLN A 469 21.36 2.87 -9.55
C GLN A 469 21.62 3.82 -8.36
N GLY A 470 22.90 4.03 -8.04
CA GLY A 470 23.34 4.94 -6.98
C GLY A 470 23.08 4.47 -5.54
N GLU A 471 22.49 3.29 -5.34
CA GLU A 471 22.26 2.71 -4.01
C GLU A 471 23.58 2.28 -3.35
N ASN A 472 24.50 1.75 -4.15
CA ASN A 472 25.85 1.42 -3.70
C ASN A 472 26.62 2.69 -3.24
N ASP A 473 26.56 3.77 -4.03
CA ASP A 473 27.18 5.07 -3.68
C ASP A 473 26.55 5.77 -2.46
N ARG A 474 25.28 5.44 -2.16
CA ARG A 474 24.57 5.87 -0.95
C ARG A 474 25.12 5.12 0.27
N PHE A 475 25.13 3.79 0.18
CA PHE A 475 25.56 2.86 1.23
C PHE A 475 27.03 3.02 1.60
N GLU A 476 27.95 3.06 0.64
CA GLU A 476 29.39 3.20 0.96
C GLU A 476 29.69 4.60 1.56
N ARG A 477 28.90 5.63 1.23
CA ARG A 477 29.07 7.00 1.75
C ARG A 477 28.62 7.17 3.20
N SER A 478 27.60 6.44 3.65
CA SER A 478 27.17 6.40 5.05
C SER A 478 28.08 5.54 5.93
N HIS A 479 28.74 4.52 5.37
CA HIS A 479 29.48 3.50 6.15
C HIS A 479 31.00 3.69 6.15
N SER A 480 31.61 4.22 5.08
CA SER A 480 33.08 4.41 4.96
C SER A 480 33.76 5.31 6.00
N LYS A 481 32.99 5.99 6.87
CA LYS A 481 33.50 6.86 7.95
C LYS A 481 33.35 6.26 9.35
N ARG A 482 32.90 5.01 9.48
CA ARG A 482 32.51 4.40 10.76
C ARG A 482 33.61 3.50 11.31
N THR A 483 33.74 3.47 12.64
CA THR A 483 34.75 2.69 13.39
C THR A 483 34.23 1.38 13.97
N ALA A 484 32.92 1.19 13.98
CA ALA A 484 32.22 -0.02 14.41
C ALA A 484 31.07 -0.31 13.43
N SER A 485 30.91 -1.58 13.07
CA SER A 485 30.10 -2.04 11.93
C SER A 485 29.69 -3.49 12.16
N ASP A 486 28.41 -3.79 11.90
CA ASP A 486 27.85 -5.13 11.82
C ASP A 486 26.96 -5.18 10.58
N ARG A 487 27.54 -5.60 9.46
CA ARG A 487 26.81 -5.75 8.20
C ARG A 487 26.25 -7.15 8.10
N ARG A 488 24.94 -7.30 7.90
CA ARG A 488 24.27 -8.61 7.77
C ARG A 488 23.49 -8.75 6.47
N LEU A 489 23.45 -9.95 5.93
CA LEU A 489 22.65 -10.33 4.75
C LEU A 489 21.32 -10.95 5.21
N LEU A 490 20.23 -10.19 5.07
CA LEU A 490 18.94 -10.46 5.72
C LEU A 490 17.77 -10.43 4.72
N TRP A 491 16.70 -11.15 5.07
CA TRP A 491 15.50 -11.31 4.25
C TRP A 491 14.52 -10.14 4.40
N HIS A 492 14.07 -9.60 3.28
CA HIS A 492 12.84 -8.79 3.20
C HIS A 492 11.82 -9.48 2.28
N GLY A 493 10.53 -9.24 2.52
CA GLY A 493 9.44 -9.84 1.76
C GLY A 493 8.26 -8.89 1.65
N SER A 494 7.65 -8.85 0.47
CA SER A 494 6.50 -8.02 0.12
C SER A 494 5.73 -8.68 -1.03
N ARG A 495 4.53 -8.18 -1.35
CA ARG A 495 3.69 -8.67 -2.45
C ARG A 495 4.43 -8.51 -3.79
N SER A 496 4.28 -9.46 -4.73
CA SER A 496 5.08 -9.41 -5.98
C SER A 496 4.83 -8.17 -6.82
N THR A 497 3.61 -7.62 -6.74
CA THR A 497 3.19 -6.38 -7.41
C THR A 497 3.93 -5.14 -6.90
N ASN A 498 4.33 -5.13 -5.63
CA ASN A 498 5.01 -3.98 -5.02
C ASN A 498 6.46 -3.84 -5.52
N TYR A 499 7.01 -4.88 -6.17
CA TYR A 499 8.40 -4.85 -6.64
C TYR A 499 8.66 -3.86 -7.77
N GLY A 500 7.63 -3.35 -8.47
CA GLY A 500 7.80 -2.23 -9.39
C GLY A 500 8.26 -0.96 -8.65
N GLY A 501 7.63 -0.64 -7.51
CA GLY A 501 8.04 0.43 -6.62
C GLY A 501 9.37 0.13 -5.89
N ILE A 502 9.52 -1.06 -5.32
CA ILE A 502 10.72 -1.41 -4.54
C ILE A 502 11.99 -1.49 -5.43
N LEU A 503 11.90 -2.00 -6.66
CA LEU A 503 13.06 -2.07 -7.56
C LEU A 503 13.39 -0.74 -8.22
N SER A 504 12.45 0.21 -8.35
CA SER A 504 12.71 1.56 -8.88
C SER A 504 13.11 2.58 -7.80
N GLN A 505 12.40 2.65 -6.67
CA GLN A 505 12.63 3.63 -5.60
C GLN A 505 13.38 3.09 -4.37
N GLY A 506 13.38 1.78 -4.15
CA GLY A 506 14.06 1.12 -3.03
C GLY A 506 13.15 0.81 -1.85
N LEU A 507 13.71 0.26 -0.77
CA LEU A 507 12.99 0.07 0.48
C LEU A 507 12.81 1.43 1.18
N ARG A 508 11.55 1.78 1.45
CA ARG A 508 11.14 3.08 2.01
C ARG A 508 10.81 2.92 3.50
N ILE A 509 11.09 3.96 4.29
CA ILE A 509 10.60 4.06 5.66
C ILE A 509 9.21 4.72 5.64
N ALA A 510 8.29 4.20 6.44
CA ALA A 510 6.92 4.71 6.54
C ALA A 510 6.86 6.23 6.82
N PRO A 511 5.93 6.96 6.17
CA PRO A 511 5.93 8.42 6.21
C PRO A 511 5.62 8.98 7.62
N PRO A 512 6.03 10.23 7.93
CA PRO A 512 5.82 10.85 9.25
C PRO A 512 4.38 10.81 9.76
N GLU A 513 3.40 10.88 8.85
CA GLU A 513 1.96 10.92 9.16
C GLU A 513 1.35 9.54 9.48
N ALA A 514 2.04 8.44 9.19
CA ALA A 514 1.57 7.10 9.56
C ALA A 514 1.49 6.94 11.11
N PRO A 515 0.54 6.15 11.66
CA PRO A 515 0.63 5.65 13.03
C PRO A 515 1.92 4.86 13.26
N VAL A 516 2.32 4.68 14.52
CA VAL A 516 3.54 3.94 14.89
C VAL A 516 3.27 2.47 15.28
N SER A 517 2.11 2.15 15.86
CA SER A 517 1.78 0.80 16.36
C SER A 517 1.62 -0.31 15.31
N GLY A 518 1.67 0.01 14.03
CA GLY A 518 1.82 -1.01 12.98
C GLY A 518 3.20 -1.69 12.98
N TYR A 519 4.20 -1.04 13.58
CA TYR A 519 5.61 -1.39 13.53
C TYR A 519 6.13 -1.67 14.96
N MET A 520 6.54 -2.91 15.23
CA MET A 520 6.82 -3.41 16.59
C MET A 520 7.95 -2.66 17.31
N PHE A 521 8.86 -2.06 16.53
CA PHE A 521 10.03 -1.31 16.97
C PHE A 521 10.06 0.11 16.34
N GLY A 522 8.89 0.69 16.07
CA GLY A 522 8.78 1.98 15.40
C GLY A 522 9.10 1.92 13.89
N LYS A 523 9.09 3.08 13.23
CA LYS A 523 9.18 3.18 11.77
C LYS A 523 10.61 2.98 11.27
N GLY A 524 10.83 1.94 10.47
CA GLY A 524 12.13 1.62 9.87
C GLY A 524 11.99 0.58 8.76
N ILE A 525 13.09 0.17 8.14
CA ILE A 525 13.13 -0.97 7.22
C ILE A 525 13.25 -2.25 8.05
N TYR A 526 12.22 -3.11 7.99
CA TYR A 526 12.17 -4.39 8.69
C TYR A 526 12.79 -5.52 7.86
N LEU A 527 13.74 -6.22 8.47
CA LEU A 527 14.46 -7.36 7.92
C LEU A 527 14.43 -8.53 8.91
N ALA A 528 14.56 -9.76 8.42
CA ALA A 528 14.63 -10.97 9.24
C ALA A 528 15.78 -11.89 8.81
N ASP A 529 16.32 -12.66 9.73
CA ASP A 529 17.25 -13.76 9.44
C ASP A 529 16.52 -15.05 9.01
N MET A 530 15.26 -15.23 9.41
CA MET A 530 14.42 -16.37 9.04
C MET A 530 13.60 -16.08 7.78
N ALA A 531 13.93 -16.70 6.64
CA ALA A 531 13.27 -16.46 5.35
C ALA A 531 11.74 -16.59 5.41
N SER A 532 11.26 -17.57 6.18
CA SER A 532 9.83 -17.81 6.39
C SER A 532 9.06 -16.68 7.07
N LYS A 533 9.73 -15.87 7.90
CA LYS A 533 9.13 -14.70 8.53
C LYS A 533 8.83 -13.64 7.48
N SER A 534 9.78 -13.37 6.59
CA SER A 534 9.62 -12.45 5.47
C SER A 534 8.66 -13.01 4.40
N ALA A 535 8.62 -14.32 4.19
CA ALA A 535 7.69 -14.97 3.25
C ALA A 535 6.20 -14.78 3.61
N ASN A 536 5.87 -14.59 4.89
CA ASN A 536 4.51 -14.27 5.32
C ASN A 536 3.97 -12.97 4.70
N TYR A 537 4.85 -11.99 4.42
CA TYR A 537 4.49 -10.70 3.85
C TYR A 537 4.32 -10.73 2.32
N CYS A 538 4.56 -11.88 1.68
CA CYS A 538 4.48 -11.99 0.22
C CYS A 538 3.06 -12.20 -0.33
N ASN A 539 2.10 -12.61 0.52
CA ASN A 539 0.70 -12.93 0.15
C ASN A 539 0.56 -13.67 -1.20
N SER A 540 1.41 -14.68 -1.42
CA SER A 540 1.66 -15.31 -2.72
C SER A 540 0.42 -15.83 -3.45
N TYR A 541 -0.66 -16.15 -2.73
CA TYR A 541 -1.94 -16.56 -3.28
C TYR A 541 -2.54 -15.52 -4.25
N ALA A 542 -2.33 -14.21 -4.01
CA ALA A 542 -2.75 -13.11 -4.89
C ALA A 542 -1.83 -12.90 -6.11
N SER A 543 -0.78 -13.71 -6.24
CA SER A 543 0.21 -13.66 -7.32
C SER A 543 0.42 -15.06 -7.93
N GLY A 544 -0.67 -15.82 -8.05
CA GLY A 544 -0.68 -17.16 -8.62
C GLY A 544 0.16 -18.18 -7.85
N GLY A 545 0.39 -17.98 -6.55
CA GLY A 545 1.26 -18.80 -5.70
C GLY A 545 2.76 -18.45 -5.79
N HIS A 546 3.15 -17.36 -6.46
CA HIS A 546 4.53 -16.89 -6.46
C HIS A 546 4.80 -15.91 -5.31
N ALA A 547 5.97 -16.07 -4.67
CA ALA A 547 6.53 -15.11 -3.73
C ALA A 547 7.81 -14.49 -4.31
N LEU A 548 8.03 -13.23 -3.99
CA LEU A 548 9.29 -12.52 -4.24
C LEU A 548 9.93 -12.15 -2.90
N LEU A 549 11.16 -12.60 -2.70
CA LEU A 549 11.97 -12.34 -1.49
C LEU A 549 13.27 -11.63 -1.85
N LEU A 550 13.65 -10.64 -1.07
CA LEU A 550 14.94 -9.95 -1.18
C LEU A 550 15.92 -10.48 -0.15
N LEU A 551 17.19 -10.58 -0.54
CA LEU A 551 18.31 -10.49 0.38
C LEU A 551 18.89 -9.08 0.31
N CYS A 552 18.89 -8.41 1.44
CA CYS A 552 19.40 -7.06 1.63
C CYS A 552 20.67 -7.12 2.48
N GLU A 553 21.70 -6.36 2.10
CA GLU A 553 22.82 -6.08 2.98
C GLU A 553 22.46 -4.85 3.82
N ALA A 554 22.51 -5.00 5.14
CA ALA A 554 22.15 -3.97 6.09
C ALA A 554 23.29 -3.70 7.07
N GLU A 555 23.67 -2.42 7.25
CA GLU A 555 24.54 -1.96 8.33
C GLU A 555 23.72 -1.70 9.60
N LEU A 556 23.95 -2.52 10.61
CA LEU A 556 23.27 -2.50 11.89
C LEU A 556 24.07 -1.77 12.97
N GLY A 557 25.38 -1.61 12.74
CA GLY A 557 26.32 -1.07 13.72
C GLY A 557 26.62 -2.04 14.88
N ASP A 558 27.75 -1.82 15.52
CA ASP A 558 28.17 -2.55 16.72
C ASP A 558 28.35 -1.56 17.89
N PRO A 559 27.60 -1.69 19.00
CA PRO A 559 26.47 -2.61 19.21
C PRO A 559 25.17 -2.13 18.54
N MET A 560 24.19 -3.04 18.46
CA MET A 560 22.78 -2.73 18.15
C MET A 560 21.98 -2.35 19.41
N GLN A 561 20.79 -1.78 19.25
CA GLN A 561 19.80 -1.76 20.34
C GLN A 561 19.09 -3.11 20.43
N GLU A 562 19.37 -3.89 21.47
CA GLU A 562 18.67 -5.15 21.76
C GLU A 562 17.35 -4.88 22.51
N LEU A 563 16.27 -5.56 22.12
CA LEU A 563 14.96 -5.53 22.79
C LEU A 563 14.27 -6.89 22.73
N VAL A 564 13.71 -7.35 23.86
CA VAL A 564 12.89 -8.57 23.96
C VAL A 564 11.38 -8.33 23.81
N ASP A 565 10.96 -7.07 24.03
CA ASP A 565 9.58 -6.58 23.98
C ASP A 565 9.42 -5.51 22.88
N ALA A 566 8.17 -5.35 22.41
CA ALA A 566 7.81 -4.28 21.48
C ALA A 566 8.03 -2.89 22.09
N SER A 567 8.60 -1.97 21.30
CA SER A 567 8.75 -0.56 21.69
C SER A 567 8.60 0.35 20.48
N TYR A 568 7.48 1.05 20.40
CA TYR A 568 7.16 1.94 19.29
C TYR A 568 8.14 3.12 19.15
N ASP A 569 8.84 3.48 20.23
CA ASP A 569 9.88 4.51 20.26
C ASP A 569 11.30 3.99 20.00
N ALA A 570 11.50 2.70 19.71
CA ALA A 570 12.83 2.09 19.63
C ALA A 570 13.82 2.81 18.67
N GLY A 571 13.34 3.43 17.59
CA GLY A 571 14.15 4.27 16.70
C GLY A 571 14.59 5.61 17.30
N ASN A 572 13.73 6.26 18.09
CA ASN A 572 14.08 7.47 18.85
C ASN A 572 15.10 7.13 19.94
N ASP A 573 14.87 6.01 20.61
CA ASP A 573 15.72 5.42 21.63
C ASP A 573 17.11 5.06 21.11
N ALA A 574 17.20 4.39 19.96
CA ALA A 574 18.45 4.02 19.31
C ALA A 574 19.26 5.27 18.95
N LEU A 575 18.61 6.25 18.30
CA LEU A 575 19.23 7.54 17.95
C LEU A 575 19.74 8.29 19.18
N ALA A 576 18.97 8.33 20.27
CA ALA A 576 19.37 8.97 21.53
C ALA A 576 20.57 8.29 22.21
N LYS A 577 20.74 6.98 21.99
CA LYS A 577 21.89 6.19 22.46
C LYS A 577 23.08 6.21 21.49
N GLY A 578 22.94 6.82 20.30
CA GLY A 578 23.95 6.81 19.23
C GLY A 578 24.01 5.51 18.41
N LEU A 579 23.03 4.63 18.58
CA LEU A 579 22.90 3.33 17.93
C LEU A 579 22.20 3.47 16.57
N LEU A 580 22.35 2.47 15.70
CA LEU A 580 21.88 2.52 14.29
C LEU A 580 20.61 1.73 14.01
N SER A 581 20.41 0.61 14.69
CA SER A 581 19.29 -0.30 14.44
C SER A 581 18.83 -0.96 15.73
N THR A 582 17.60 -1.45 15.71
CA THR A 582 17.10 -2.36 16.74
C THR A 582 17.21 -3.80 16.26
N TRP A 583 17.67 -4.67 17.15
CA TRP A 583 17.49 -6.11 17.08
C TRP A 583 16.37 -6.49 18.04
N GLY A 584 15.20 -6.78 17.48
CA GLY A 584 14.12 -7.46 18.20
C GLY A 584 14.51 -8.92 18.39
N GLN A 585 14.81 -9.34 19.62
CA GLN A 585 15.30 -10.66 19.94
C GLN A 585 14.15 -11.67 20.03
N GLY A 586 14.23 -12.74 19.22
CA GLY A 586 13.26 -13.83 19.23
C GLY A 586 13.78 -15.09 19.92
N ALA A 587 12.86 -15.94 20.35
CA ALA A 587 13.14 -17.25 20.96
C ALA A 587 13.85 -18.22 19.99
N VAL A 588 13.66 -18.07 18.68
CA VAL A 588 14.31 -18.90 17.65
C VAL A 588 15.07 -18.04 16.63
N GLY A 589 16.31 -18.43 16.35
CA GLY A 589 17.16 -17.72 15.38
C GLY A 589 18.46 -18.47 15.03
N PRO A 590 19.34 -17.86 14.22
CA PRO A 590 20.63 -18.41 13.81
C PRO A 590 21.56 -18.65 15.00
N ALA A 591 21.94 -19.91 15.20
CA ALA A 591 22.87 -20.29 16.26
C ALA A 591 24.36 -20.19 15.85
N LEU A 592 24.63 -19.87 14.58
CA LEU A 592 25.95 -19.58 14.01
C LEU A 592 25.83 -18.56 12.87
N TRP A 593 26.84 -17.73 12.69
CA TRP A 593 26.99 -16.77 11.60
C TRP A 593 28.35 -17.00 10.90
N LYS A 594 28.42 -16.70 9.60
CA LYS A 594 29.63 -16.79 8.77
C LYS A 594 29.73 -15.62 7.81
N ASP A 595 30.95 -15.37 7.32
CA ASP A 595 31.19 -14.39 6.26
C ASP A 595 30.55 -14.82 4.93
N ALA A 596 29.75 -13.93 4.35
CA ALA A 596 28.96 -14.17 3.15
C ALA A 596 29.77 -14.07 1.84
N SER A 597 31.08 -13.82 1.89
CA SER A 597 31.98 -13.96 0.73
C SER A 597 31.98 -15.37 0.11
N CYS A 598 31.54 -16.39 0.86
CA CYS A 598 31.25 -17.72 0.32
C CYS A 598 30.15 -17.71 -0.76
N VAL A 599 29.17 -16.80 -0.66
CA VAL A 599 28.13 -16.60 -1.69
C VAL A 599 28.70 -15.83 -2.88
N HIS A 600 29.34 -14.68 -2.63
CA HIS A 600 29.94 -13.84 -3.67
C HIS A 600 31.02 -12.92 -3.09
N PRO A 601 32.19 -12.70 -3.74
CA PRO A 601 33.30 -11.92 -3.15
C PRO A 601 32.95 -10.50 -2.70
N SER A 602 31.97 -9.83 -3.34
CA SER A 602 31.48 -8.50 -2.91
C SER A 602 30.56 -8.53 -1.68
N LEU A 603 30.55 -9.62 -0.91
CA LEU A 603 29.93 -9.75 0.42
C LEU A 603 30.98 -9.96 1.53
N ALA A 604 32.27 -9.77 1.24
CA ALA A 604 33.32 -9.85 2.26
C ALA A 604 33.06 -8.88 3.43
N GLY A 605 33.15 -9.39 4.65
CA GLY A 605 32.82 -8.68 5.89
C GLY A 605 31.31 -8.46 6.11
N VAL A 606 30.43 -9.14 5.37
CA VAL A 606 28.99 -9.21 5.64
C VAL A 606 28.69 -10.58 6.26
N GLN A 607 27.96 -10.63 7.37
CA GLN A 607 27.57 -11.87 8.02
C GLN A 607 26.26 -12.44 7.44
N MET A 608 26.20 -13.76 7.30
CA MET A 608 24.96 -14.51 7.05
C MET A 608 24.83 -15.69 8.02
N PRO A 609 23.61 -16.18 8.31
CA PRO A 609 23.39 -17.39 9.07
C PRO A 609 24.08 -18.62 8.47
N ASP A 610 24.83 -19.39 9.28
CA ASP A 610 25.43 -20.65 8.84
C ASP A 610 24.50 -21.85 9.05
N THR A 611 23.37 -21.82 8.34
CA THR A 611 22.28 -22.78 8.48
C THR A 611 22.65 -24.23 8.13
N VAL A 612 23.78 -24.45 7.44
CA VAL A 612 24.28 -25.76 7.01
C VAL A 612 25.08 -26.44 8.14
N THR A 613 25.95 -25.69 8.82
CA THR A 613 26.72 -26.21 9.97
C THR A 613 25.83 -26.42 11.19
N LYS A 614 24.87 -25.50 11.42
CA LYS A 614 23.86 -25.65 12.47
C LYS A 614 22.57 -24.94 12.05
N PRO A 615 21.42 -25.63 11.98
CA PRO A 615 20.15 -24.99 11.68
C PRO A 615 19.76 -23.97 12.78
N PRO A 616 18.91 -22.99 12.46
CA PRO A 616 18.30 -22.11 13.46
C PRO A 616 17.58 -22.89 14.56
N GLY A 617 17.55 -22.33 15.76
CA GLY A 617 16.97 -22.96 16.94
C GLY A 617 16.89 -21.99 18.12
N ASP A 618 16.66 -22.54 19.31
CA ASP A 618 16.59 -21.81 20.58
C ASP A 618 17.78 -20.84 20.75
N THR A 619 17.47 -19.55 20.91
CA THR A 619 18.45 -18.46 21.11
C THR A 619 18.89 -18.33 22.56
N THR A 620 18.20 -18.98 23.50
CA THR A 620 18.34 -18.86 24.96
C THR A 620 18.13 -17.45 25.53
N VAL A 621 17.51 -16.54 24.74
CA VAL A 621 17.11 -15.21 25.21
C VAL A 621 15.96 -15.36 26.21
N LEU A 622 16.16 -14.86 27.43
CA LEU A 622 15.13 -14.83 28.47
C LEU A 622 14.05 -13.82 28.12
N ASP A 623 12.80 -14.16 28.44
CA ASP A 623 11.62 -13.30 28.31
C ASP A 623 11.37 -12.73 26.88
N ALA A 624 11.88 -13.41 25.85
CA ALA A 624 11.65 -13.06 24.45
C ALA A 624 10.17 -13.19 24.05
N CYS A 625 9.49 -12.06 23.82
CA CYS A 625 8.10 -12.02 23.38
C CYS A 625 7.92 -12.27 21.86
N LEU A 626 9.01 -12.41 21.11
CA LEU A 626 9.02 -12.74 19.69
C LEU A 626 9.38 -14.22 19.46
N GLU A 627 8.69 -14.89 18.54
CA GLU A 627 9.07 -16.25 18.10
C GLU A 627 10.39 -16.24 17.29
N TYR A 628 10.60 -15.22 16.47
CA TYR A 628 11.75 -15.08 15.55
C TYR A 628 12.30 -13.64 15.59
N ASN A 629 13.60 -13.46 15.33
CA ASN A 629 14.26 -12.15 15.34
C ASN A 629 13.65 -11.12 14.35
N GLU A 630 13.91 -9.84 14.59
CA GLU A 630 13.76 -8.72 13.64
C GLU A 630 14.97 -7.79 13.70
N TYR A 631 15.37 -7.24 12.55
CA TYR A 631 16.41 -6.22 12.45
C TYR A 631 15.83 -5.00 11.75
N ILE A 632 15.90 -3.83 12.41
CA ILE A 632 15.17 -2.62 12.00
C ILE A 632 16.16 -1.49 11.77
N CYS A 633 16.32 -1.09 10.51
CA CYS A 633 17.17 0.06 10.13
C CYS A 633 16.35 1.35 10.10
N TYR A 634 16.86 2.42 10.71
CA TYR A 634 16.16 3.70 10.85
C TYR A 634 16.54 4.76 9.80
N ASN A 635 17.47 4.44 8.89
CA ASN A 635 17.80 5.22 7.70
C ASN A 635 17.91 4.30 6.47
N VAL A 636 17.37 4.75 5.32
CA VAL A 636 17.48 4.07 4.01
C VAL A 636 18.93 3.94 3.52
N ASP A 637 19.85 4.77 4.02
CA ASP A 637 21.29 4.68 3.72
C ASP A 637 21.92 3.40 4.31
N GLN A 638 21.31 2.78 5.33
CA GLN A 638 21.81 1.58 5.98
C GLN A 638 21.64 0.30 5.15
N VAL A 639 20.83 0.32 4.08
CA VAL A 639 20.39 -0.90 3.38
C VAL A 639 20.65 -0.80 1.88
N ARG A 640 21.23 -1.86 1.29
CA ARG A 640 21.28 -2.06 -0.17
C ARG A 640 20.74 -3.43 -0.57
N LEU A 641 19.99 -3.49 -1.67
CA LEU A 641 19.51 -4.76 -2.22
C LEU A 641 20.68 -5.53 -2.84
N ARG A 642 20.71 -6.86 -2.66
CA ARG A 642 21.78 -7.74 -3.18
C ARG A 642 21.25 -8.85 -4.08
N TYR A 643 20.17 -9.52 -3.65
CA TYR A 643 19.53 -10.57 -4.44
C TYR A 643 18.00 -10.47 -4.39
N LEU A 644 17.37 -10.91 -5.47
CA LEU A 644 15.93 -11.14 -5.57
C LEU A 644 15.68 -12.61 -5.92
N LEU A 645 14.83 -13.28 -5.15
CA LEU A 645 14.47 -14.67 -5.31
C LEU A 645 13.00 -14.79 -5.74
N ARG A 646 12.75 -15.55 -6.81
CA ARG A 646 11.41 -15.99 -7.20
C ARG A 646 11.16 -17.37 -6.64
N VAL A 647 10.24 -17.48 -5.69
CA VAL A 647 9.84 -18.74 -5.06
C VAL A 647 8.41 -19.08 -5.50
N LYS A 648 8.11 -20.37 -5.61
CA LYS A 648 6.74 -20.89 -5.66
C LYS A 648 6.44 -21.50 -4.30
N MET A 649 5.34 -21.02 -3.71
CA MET A 649 4.77 -21.43 -2.43
C MET A 649 3.69 -22.50 -2.63
#